data_AF-A0A1M5S1M0-F1
#
_entry.id   AF-A0A1M5S1M0-F1
#
_cell.length_a   1.000
_cell.length_b   1.000
_cell.length_c   1.000
_cell.angle_alpha   90.00
_cell.angle_beta   90.00
_cell.angle_gamma   90.00
#
_symmetry.space_group_name_H-M   'P 1'
#
loop_
_entity.id
_entity.type
_entity.pdbx_description
1 polymer ?
#
loop_
_entity_poly.entity_id
_entity_poly.type
_entity_poly.pdbx_seq_one_letter_code
_entity_poly.pdbx_strand_id
1 'polypeptide(L)'
;MTRNFLRRNGALAGVVFASFSLALLACASGDTPKPATEVTAETQSSRPTVLPAVAAPVSVLSMRLSDAVGDDARKEVRVVDKPTLAALDFAAYYDNPIRLAGKDEKPENYKGLMANAKLAEYPFPMLDLLSESEPAVVSGHQPLAWEPFSKILYAQTGDDSLAKVLSAVEAVKWGEPDVFRAFQTVGRFWGIPMSDGTVEWWAEILPAIWTGRTVFFAKLKFVSRGETAEVLNHYITAEMNLDDAMNWARRLSSYWYPTLNTDLEPHTPGARWALTNDSPAVEAPFAVMRGNPMGSPIWVAFEVPAFVLSEEQLRAQAVADSLAAAGEVVPVNRALDTTSDARLQTLASLEGSCPANAETAKFRATLENTLAKLPKEQNAWATAGATPAESFLWFRRNANYLLADKITGQDSLHNPLPRLLELKHYLDSIGVQLLVVPVPVKEEIYAERLVAGTPADLCVNPAGREFTREMLAAGLDVLDIYPALMAAKAGDEPPHFSYQRYDTHWSLPGMLAAMEQLAARVTQYSWYGDAGAKPGSLNMQETTTMREGDLVAHLPDAEKAKYTADTLPAMKIFKGTEPYKGGKNAPILLMGDSFTGVFESVDQKSGGPGSLLAYATGLDVQVLTSWGGGPGVYHRMMKMKKDMQSKRLVVYMMTARDFWQSPMEWDALR
;
A
#
# COMPACT_ATOMS: atom_id res chain seq x y z
N MET A 1 -38.51 18.08 25.33
CA MET A 1 -39.55 19.10 25.62
C MET A 1 -39.07 20.44 25.08
N THR A 2 -39.97 21.18 24.39
CA THR A 2 -39.89 22.59 23.91
C THR A 2 -38.74 22.95 22.94
N ARG A 3 -38.91 22.96 21.60
CA ARG A 3 -39.59 23.92 20.67
C ARG A 3 -38.98 25.33 20.55
N ASN A 4 -38.49 25.61 19.34
CA ASN A 4 -38.50 26.84 18.53
C ASN A 4 -37.73 28.09 18.98
N PHE A 5 -36.80 28.56 18.13
CA PHE A 5 -36.80 29.93 17.58
C PHE A 5 -36.10 29.98 16.21
N LEU A 6 -36.75 30.65 15.25
CA LEU A 6 -36.36 30.83 13.83
C LEU A 6 -35.85 32.26 13.60
N ARG A 7 -34.89 32.41 12.66
CA ARG A 7 -34.63 33.56 11.75
C ARG A 7 -34.28 34.95 12.33
N ARG A 8 -33.10 35.50 12.00
CA ARG A 8 -32.79 36.34 10.79
C ARG A 8 -31.43 37.07 10.92
N ASN A 9 -30.64 36.99 9.84
CA ASN A 9 -29.69 37.93 9.21
C ASN A 9 -28.85 38.94 10.04
N GLY A 10 -27.54 38.96 9.75
CA GLY A 10 -26.84 40.21 9.39
C GLY A 10 -25.49 40.51 10.07
N ALA A 11 -24.41 40.26 9.31
CA ALA A 11 -23.14 41.02 9.24
C ALA A 11 -22.16 41.11 10.43
N LEU A 12 -20.92 40.70 10.12
CA LEU A 12 -19.59 41.15 10.57
C LEU A 12 -19.33 41.42 12.07
N ALA A 13 -18.41 40.64 12.68
CA ALA A 13 -17.15 41.14 13.26
C ALA A 13 -16.38 40.04 14.02
N GLY A 14 -15.07 39.97 13.77
CA GLY A 14 -14.02 39.66 14.76
C GLY A 14 -13.98 38.25 15.36
N VAL A 15 -13.18 37.36 14.77
CA VAL A 15 -12.70 36.15 15.45
C VAL A 15 -11.56 36.56 16.39
N VAL A 16 -11.80 36.48 17.69
CA VAL A 16 -10.78 36.57 18.74
C VAL A 16 -10.34 35.15 19.07
N PHE A 17 -9.05 34.87 18.86
CA PHE A 17 -8.36 33.70 19.37
C PHE A 17 -8.35 33.73 20.91
N ALA A 18 -8.89 32.70 21.55
CA ALA A 18 -8.73 32.47 22.98
C ALA A 18 -7.89 31.20 23.20
N SER A 19 -6.59 31.42 23.34
CA SER A 19 -5.60 30.49 23.88
C SER A 19 -5.86 30.26 25.38
N PHE A 20 -6.13 29.02 25.79
CA PHE A 20 -6.17 28.64 27.20
C PHE A 20 -4.83 28.02 27.62
N SER A 21 -4.02 28.81 28.30
CA SER A 21 -2.92 28.35 29.14
C SER A 21 -3.47 28.02 30.53
N LEU A 22 -3.30 26.78 31.01
CA LEU A 22 -3.65 26.44 32.39
C LEU A 22 -2.40 26.49 33.28
N ALA A 23 -2.51 27.32 34.31
CA ALA A 23 -1.49 27.58 35.31
C ALA A 23 -1.35 26.43 36.33
N LEU A 24 -0.12 26.23 36.76
CA LEU A 24 0.30 25.44 37.91
C LEU A 24 -0.33 25.93 39.22
N LEU A 25 -0.79 25.00 40.05
CA LEU A 25 -0.82 25.17 41.50
C LEU A 25 -0.52 23.82 42.17
N ALA A 26 0.60 23.81 42.90
CA ALA A 26 0.98 22.77 43.83
C ALA A 26 0.35 23.05 45.20
N CYS A 27 -0.06 21.99 45.92
CA CYS A 27 0.23 21.79 47.35
C CYS A 27 -0.30 20.43 47.86
N ALA A 28 0.66 19.51 48.06
CA ALA A 28 0.91 18.62 49.19
C ALA A 28 -0.20 17.86 49.97
N SER A 29 0.13 16.57 50.14
CA SER A 29 0.03 15.71 51.34
C SER A 29 -1.25 14.92 51.61
N GLY A 30 -1.06 13.59 51.75
CA GLY A 30 -2.06 12.62 52.19
C GLY A 30 -1.57 11.19 51.93
N ASP A 31 -0.86 10.62 52.91
CA ASP A 31 -0.29 9.26 52.92
C ASP A 31 -1.33 8.15 53.12
N THR A 32 -0.88 6.91 52.85
CA THR A 32 -1.39 5.55 53.17
C THR A 32 -2.04 4.73 52.02
N PRO A 33 -1.96 3.38 52.04
CA PRO A 33 -0.74 2.59 51.85
C PRO A 33 -0.87 1.53 50.72
N LYS A 34 0.23 1.22 50.03
CA LYS A 34 0.32 0.10 49.07
C LYS A 34 0.51 -1.24 49.80
N PRO A 35 -0.17 -2.33 49.42
CA PRO A 35 0.08 -3.65 49.99
C PRO A 35 1.43 -4.18 49.51
N ALA A 36 2.17 -4.75 50.46
CA ALA A 36 3.44 -5.42 50.27
C ALA A 36 3.27 -6.65 49.37
N THR A 37 4.14 -6.78 48.38
CA THR A 37 4.43 -8.07 47.75
C THR A 37 5.88 -8.37 48.08
N GLU A 38 6.09 -9.45 48.84
CA GLU A 38 7.41 -9.95 49.24
C GLU A 38 8.27 -10.19 48.01
N VAL A 39 9.40 -9.49 47.95
CA VAL A 39 10.52 -9.84 47.07
C VAL A 39 11.47 -10.68 47.91
N THR A 40 11.38 -12.00 47.78
CA THR A 40 12.47 -12.89 48.15
C THR A 40 13.55 -12.77 47.09
N ALA A 41 14.69 -12.21 47.50
CA ALA A 41 15.91 -12.22 46.74
C ALA A 41 16.45 -13.66 46.66
N GLU A 42 16.40 -14.27 45.47
CA GLU A 42 17.30 -15.35 45.11
C GLU A 42 18.35 -14.82 44.13
N THR A 43 19.56 -14.63 44.65
CA THR A 43 20.78 -14.57 43.85
C THR A 43 20.97 -15.88 43.10
N GLN A 44 20.71 -15.87 41.78
CA GLN A 44 21.32 -16.81 40.85
C GLN A 44 21.99 -16.05 39.72
N SER A 45 23.31 -16.08 39.75
CA SER A 45 24.18 -15.84 38.60
C SER A 45 23.90 -16.94 37.57
N SER A 46 23.12 -16.64 36.53
CA SER A 46 23.09 -17.44 35.31
C SER A 46 23.87 -16.71 34.20
N ARG A 47 24.85 -17.41 33.64
CA ARG A 47 25.54 -17.04 32.39
C ARG A 47 24.50 -16.79 31.28
N PRO A 48 24.81 -16.01 30.24
CA PRO A 48 23.96 -15.95 29.05
C PRO A 48 23.72 -17.37 28.55
N THR A 49 22.46 -17.76 28.49
CA THR A 49 22.03 -19.04 27.91
C THR A 49 22.44 -19.01 26.45
N VAL A 50 23.43 -19.83 26.09
CA VAL A 50 23.77 -20.08 24.69
C VAL A 50 22.50 -20.55 24.00
N LEU A 51 21.94 -19.73 23.11
CA LEU A 51 20.83 -20.13 22.26
C LEU A 51 21.29 -21.37 21.47
N PRO A 52 20.56 -22.49 21.51
CA PRO A 52 20.94 -23.66 20.73
C PRO A 52 20.98 -23.27 19.26
N ALA A 53 22.04 -23.66 18.54
CA ALA A 53 22.08 -23.59 17.10
C ALA A 53 20.89 -24.40 16.56
N VAL A 54 19.90 -23.72 15.98
CA VAL A 54 18.74 -24.36 15.37
C VAL A 54 19.22 -25.07 14.10
N ALA A 55 19.68 -26.32 14.26
CA ALA A 55 19.88 -27.23 13.15
C ALA A 55 18.52 -27.84 12.78
N ALA A 56 17.85 -27.26 11.79
CA ALA A 56 16.67 -27.83 11.16
C ALA A 56 17.02 -28.24 9.71
N PRO A 57 16.41 -29.30 9.15
CA PRO A 57 16.69 -29.74 7.79
C PRO A 57 16.40 -28.64 6.76
N VAL A 58 17.33 -28.50 5.80
CA VAL A 58 17.60 -27.31 4.97
C VAL A 58 16.65 -27.15 3.77
N SER A 59 15.44 -27.70 3.85
CA SER A 59 14.38 -27.42 2.90
C SER A 59 13.25 -26.71 3.63
N VAL A 60 13.28 -25.38 3.62
CA VAL A 60 12.21 -24.53 4.16
C VAL A 60 11.22 -24.13 3.05
N LEU A 61 11.66 -24.23 1.80
CA LEU A 61 10.94 -23.82 0.60
C LEU A 61 11.17 -24.87 -0.49
N SER A 62 10.08 -25.36 -1.09
CA SER A 62 10.13 -26.02 -2.38
C SER A 62 9.36 -25.22 -3.42
N MET A 63 9.91 -25.12 -4.62
CA MET A 63 9.32 -24.38 -5.74
C MET A 63 8.85 -25.37 -6.79
N ARG A 64 7.60 -25.22 -7.22
CA ARG A 64 7.00 -25.99 -8.31
C ARG A 64 6.58 -25.01 -9.40
N LEU A 65 7.29 -25.09 -10.52
CA LEU A 65 7.03 -24.29 -11.72
C LEU A 65 6.03 -25.03 -12.60
N SER A 66 5.06 -24.30 -13.16
CA SER A 66 4.26 -24.82 -14.26
C SER A 66 4.76 -24.22 -15.56
N ASP A 67 5.26 -25.07 -16.46
CA ASP A 67 5.50 -24.73 -17.86
C ASP A 67 4.14 -24.61 -18.58
N ALA A 68 3.44 -23.49 -18.39
CA ALA A 68 2.30 -23.18 -19.24
C ALA A 68 2.83 -22.94 -20.67
N VAL A 69 2.52 -23.84 -21.59
CA VAL A 69 2.85 -23.71 -23.02
C VAL A 69 1.77 -22.85 -23.68
N GLY A 70 2.09 -21.60 -23.99
CA GLY A 70 1.22 -20.64 -24.69
C GLY A 70 1.48 -19.19 -24.28
N ASP A 71 0.96 -18.22 -25.04
CA ASP A 71 1.16 -16.76 -24.86
C ASP A 71 0.56 -16.16 -23.56
N ASP A 72 -0.02 -16.96 -22.67
CA ASP A 72 -0.79 -16.49 -21.51
C ASP A 72 -0.28 -17.06 -20.17
N ALA A 73 0.11 -16.14 -19.26
CA ALA A 73 0.26 -16.31 -17.81
C ALA A 73 1.36 -17.26 -17.27
N ARG A 74 2.47 -16.67 -16.80
CA ARG A 74 3.45 -17.39 -15.94
C ARG A 74 2.85 -17.62 -14.55
N LYS A 75 2.73 -18.88 -14.13
CA LYS A 75 2.28 -19.26 -12.77
C LYS A 75 3.33 -20.11 -12.07
N GLU A 76 3.53 -19.85 -10.79
CA GLU A 76 4.47 -20.56 -9.94
C GLU A 76 3.84 -20.86 -8.58
N VAL A 77 4.11 -22.04 -8.02
CA VAL A 77 3.69 -22.42 -6.67
C VAL A 77 4.90 -22.57 -5.76
N ARG A 78 4.84 -21.91 -4.61
CA ARG A 78 5.87 -21.89 -3.59
C ARG A 78 5.33 -22.53 -2.33
N VAL A 79 5.88 -23.70 -1.99
CA VAL A 79 5.45 -24.49 -0.83
C VAL A 79 6.40 -24.22 0.33
N VAL A 80 5.83 -23.79 1.44
CA VAL A 80 6.52 -23.51 2.69
C VAL A 80 6.09 -24.54 3.73
N ASP A 81 7.03 -25.34 4.20
CA ASP A 81 6.74 -26.47 5.08
C ASP A 81 6.27 -26.02 6.47
N LYS A 82 6.91 -24.98 7.01
CA LYS A 82 6.54 -24.35 8.28
C LYS A 82 6.23 -22.87 8.06
N PRO A 83 5.05 -22.37 8.45
CA PRO A 83 4.62 -21.01 8.17
C PRO A 83 5.27 -20.00 9.13
N THR A 84 6.60 -19.93 9.17
CA THR A 84 7.31 -18.88 9.90
C THR A 84 7.43 -17.64 9.02
N LEU A 85 7.52 -16.46 9.64
CA LEU A 85 7.61 -15.22 8.89
C LEU A 85 8.86 -15.20 7.98
N ALA A 86 9.99 -15.71 8.48
CA ALA A 86 11.20 -15.90 7.68
C ALA A 86 10.99 -16.79 6.45
N ALA A 87 10.25 -17.90 6.60
CA ALA A 87 10.02 -18.84 5.52
C ALA A 87 9.11 -18.26 4.42
N LEU A 88 8.02 -17.59 4.83
CA LEU A 88 7.11 -16.90 3.91
C LEU A 88 7.79 -15.73 3.21
N ASP A 89 8.55 -14.91 3.94
CA ASP A 89 9.33 -13.81 3.36
C ASP A 89 10.40 -14.33 2.39
N PHE A 90 11.13 -15.40 2.74
CA PHE A 90 12.08 -16.02 1.81
C PHE A 90 11.36 -16.53 0.55
N ALA A 91 10.24 -17.23 0.72
CA ALA A 91 9.40 -17.69 -0.39
C ALA A 91 8.86 -16.53 -1.22
N ALA A 92 8.61 -15.36 -0.66
CA ALA A 92 8.20 -14.20 -1.45
C ALA A 92 9.39 -13.57 -2.20
N TYR A 93 10.52 -13.35 -1.56
CA TYR A 93 11.57 -12.48 -2.11
C TYR A 93 12.59 -13.21 -2.98
N TYR A 94 12.93 -14.45 -2.67
CA TYR A 94 13.99 -15.20 -3.34
C TYR A 94 13.55 -15.66 -4.74
N ASP A 95 14.30 -15.30 -5.78
CA ASP A 95 14.04 -15.75 -7.16
C ASP A 95 12.59 -15.56 -7.65
N ASN A 96 11.91 -14.49 -7.23
CA ASN A 96 10.50 -14.29 -7.55
C ASN A 96 10.28 -13.72 -8.96
N PRO A 97 9.52 -14.38 -9.86
CA PRO A 97 9.36 -13.95 -11.24
C PRO A 97 8.64 -12.60 -11.36
N ILE A 98 7.77 -12.23 -10.42
CA ILE A 98 7.15 -10.90 -10.37
C ILE A 98 8.24 -9.84 -10.12
N ARG A 99 9.19 -10.10 -9.22
CA ARG A 99 10.27 -9.15 -8.88
C ARG A 99 11.37 -9.11 -9.93
N LEU A 100 11.55 -10.19 -10.69
CA LEU A 100 12.62 -10.35 -11.68
C LEU A 100 12.21 -9.89 -13.09
N ALA A 101 10.92 -9.72 -13.36
CA ALA A 101 10.43 -9.28 -14.66
C ALA A 101 11.12 -7.98 -15.13
N GLY A 102 11.65 -8.01 -16.36
CA GLY A 102 12.33 -6.87 -17.00
C GLY A 102 13.76 -6.59 -16.51
N LYS A 103 14.28 -7.33 -15.53
CA LYS A 103 15.63 -7.10 -14.96
C LYS A 103 16.76 -7.75 -15.77
N ASP A 104 16.43 -8.62 -16.71
CA ASP A 104 17.34 -9.30 -17.63
C ASP A 104 17.85 -8.39 -18.75
N GLU A 105 17.09 -7.35 -19.11
CA GLU A 105 17.49 -6.39 -20.13
C GLU A 105 18.74 -5.58 -19.73
N LYS A 106 19.58 -5.31 -20.73
CA LYS A 106 20.78 -4.49 -20.55
C LYS A 106 20.36 -3.01 -20.37
N PRO A 107 20.70 -2.34 -19.25
CA PRO A 107 20.29 -0.96 -19.03
C PRO A 107 21.02 0.04 -19.95
N GLU A 108 20.40 1.20 -20.19
CA GLU A 108 21.03 2.32 -20.87
C GLU A 108 22.34 2.73 -20.14
N ASN A 109 23.34 3.18 -20.89
CA ASN A 109 24.67 3.60 -20.39
C ASN A 109 25.60 2.52 -19.80
N TYR A 110 25.20 1.25 -19.74
CA TYR A 110 26.11 0.18 -19.28
C TYR A 110 27.25 -0.09 -20.29
N LYS A 111 28.50 0.04 -19.83
CA LYS A 111 29.73 -0.03 -20.65
C LYS A 111 30.54 -1.31 -20.44
N GLY A 112 30.29 -2.06 -19.37
CA GLY A 112 31.01 -3.29 -19.05
C GLY A 112 32.45 -3.10 -18.55
N LEU A 113 32.77 -1.98 -17.90
CA LEU A 113 34.14 -1.59 -17.52
C LEU A 113 34.87 -2.65 -16.67
N MET A 114 34.16 -3.33 -15.76
CA MET A 114 34.72 -4.41 -14.93
C MET A 114 34.11 -5.79 -15.25
N ALA A 115 33.63 -6.02 -16.48
CA ALA A 115 32.95 -7.29 -16.82
C ALA A 115 33.86 -8.53 -16.64
N ASN A 116 35.18 -8.36 -16.82
CA ASN A 116 36.18 -9.44 -16.73
C ASN A 116 36.99 -9.43 -15.43
N ALA A 117 36.60 -8.63 -14.43
CA ALA A 117 37.32 -8.56 -13.16
C ALA A 117 37.26 -9.90 -12.43
N LYS A 118 38.36 -10.28 -11.76
CA LYS A 118 38.37 -11.49 -10.91
C LYS A 118 37.70 -11.22 -9.56
N LEU A 119 37.21 -12.25 -8.88
CA LEU A 119 36.56 -12.11 -7.57
C LEU A 119 37.41 -11.32 -6.54
N ALA A 120 38.73 -11.50 -6.54
CA ALA A 120 39.65 -10.76 -5.66
C ALA A 120 39.77 -9.26 -5.96
N GLU A 121 39.31 -8.81 -7.13
CA GLU A 121 39.32 -7.41 -7.59
C GLU A 121 37.96 -6.75 -7.38
N TYR A 122 36.98 -7.46 -6.82
CA TYR A 122 35.62 -6.95 -6.65
C TYR A 122 35.58 -5.78 -5.64
N PRO A 123 34.94 -4.65 -5.97
CA PRO A 123 35.05 -3.41 -5.19
C PRO A 123 34.02 -3.35 -4.05
N PHE A 124 34.02 -4.34 -3.15
CA PHE A 124 33.09 -4.40 -2.00
C PHE A 124 33.82 -4.14 -0.66
N PRO A 125 34.02 -2.87 -0.26
CA PRO A 125 34.77 -2.53 0.95
C PRO A 125 34.09 -2.97 2.26
N MET A 126 32.79 -3.26 2.20
CA MET A 126 31.97 -3.73 3.31
C MET A 126 31.99 -5.25 3.49
N LEU A 127 32.68 -6.00 2.61
CA LEU A 127 32.81 -7.45 2.67
C LEU A 127 34.24 -7.83 3.11
N ASP A 128 34.35 -8.93 3.85
CA ASP A 128 35.63 -9.40 4.43
C ASP A 128 36.18 -10.63 3.70
N LEU A 129 35.35 -11.67 3.57
CA LEU A 129 35.68 -12.91 2.86
C LEU A 129 34.77 -13.07 1.65
N LEU A 130 35.35 -13.41 0.49
CA LEU A 130 34.66 -13.67 -0.77
C LEU A 130 34.92 -15.13 -1.18
N SER A 131 33.89 -15.82 -1.67
CA SER A 131 33.96 -17.23 -2.08
C SER A 131 33.13 -17.48 -3.35
N GLU A 132 33.66 -18.29 -4.26
CA GLU A 132 32.91 -18.75 -5.46
C GLU A 132 31.94 -19.90 -5.14
N SER A 133 32.13 -20.58 -4.01
CA SER A 133 31.29 -21.68 -3.55
C SER A 133 30.60 -21.35 -2.23
N GLU A 134 29.47 -22.02 -1.99
CA GLU A 134 28.70 -21.85 -0.76
C GLU A 134 29.55 -22.22 0.48
N PRO A 135 29.75 -21.28 1.43
CA PRO A 135 30.57 -21.54 2.60
C PRO A 135 29.98 -22.63 3.50
N ALA A 136 30.81 -23.55 4.00
CA ALA A 136 30.35 -24.61 4.90
C ALA A 136 29.69 -24.07 6.20
N VAL A 137 30.00 -22.84 6.62
CA VAL A 137 29.43 -22.22 7.82
C VAL A 137 27.94 -21.88 7.68
N VAL A 138 27.43 -21.68 6.45
CA VAL A 138 26.00 -21.43 6.23
C VAL A 138 25.20 -22.72 6.03
N SER A 139 25.88 -23.85 5.82
CA SER A 139 25.24 -25.15 5.67
C SER A 139 24.47 -25.52 6.95
N GLY A 140 23.19 -25.86 6.81
CA GLY A 140 22.33 -26.18 7.96
C GLY A 140 21.56 -24.98 8.52
N HIS A 141 21.83 -23.76 8.04
CA HIS A 141 21.12 -22.56 8.44
C HIS A 141 20.06 -22.16 7.42
N GLN A 142 18.90 -21.73 7.90
CA GLN A 142 17.82 -21.23 7.04
C GLN A 142 18.25 -19.94 6.34
N PRO A 143 18.16 -19.87 5.00
CA PRO A 143 18.35 -18.62 4.27
C PRO A 143 17.18 -17.67 4.52
N LEU A 144 17.47 -16.37 4.52
CA LEU A 144 16.54 -15.28 4.80
C LEU A 144 16.43 -14.34 3.61
N ALA A 145 15.30 -13.64 3.54
CA ALA A 145 15.16 -12.44 2.73
C ALA A 145 15.59 -11.23 3.57
N TRP A 146 16.62 -10.52 3.14
CA TRP A 146 17.22 -9.48 3.97
C TRP A 146 16.33 -8.24 4.13
N GLU A 147 15.62 -7.86 3.08
CA GLU A 147 14.74 -6.67 3.06
C GLU A 147 13.70 -6.72 4.20
N PRO A 148 12.79 -7.72 4.27
CA PRO A 148 11.78 -7.76 5.33
C PRO A 148 12.38 -8.01 6.72
N PHE A 149 13.44 -8.81 6.83
CA PHE A 149 14.09 -9.05 8.13
C PHE A 149 14.69 -7.76 8.70
N SER A 150 15.36 -6.96 7.88
CA SER A 150 15.98 -5.71 8.32
C SER A 150 14.95 -4.69 8.85
N LYS A 151 13.73 -4.70 8.28
CA LYS A 151 12.61 -3.86 8.77
C LYS A 151 12.11 -4.29 10.14
N ILE A 152 12.02 -5.60 10.37
CA ILE A 152 11.64 -6.15 11.68
C ILE A 152 12.70 -5.82 12.72
N LEU A 153 13.98 -5.97 12.34
CA LEU A 153 15.09 -5.60 13.21
C LEU A 153 15.00 -4.12 13.61
N TYR A 154 14.85 -3.21 12.63
CA TYR A 154 14.69 -1.78 12.91
C TYR A 154 13.46 -1.49 13.78
N ALA A 155 12.31 -2.13 13.52
CA ALA A 155 11.11 -1.91 14.32
C ALA A 155 11.25 -2.36 15.79
N GLN A 156 12.10 -3.35 16.06
CA GLN A 156 12.31 -3.89 17.40
C GLN A 156 13.47 -3.22 18.15
N THR A 157 14.55 -2.85 17.43
CA THR A 157 15.79 -2.37 18.06
C THR A 157 16.12 -0.91 17.75
N GLY A 158 15.47 -0.31 16.74
CA GLY A 158 15.84 1.00 16.18
C GLY A 158 17.15 1.01 15.39
N ASP A 159 17.78 -0.15 15.16
CA ASP A 159 19.06 -0.27 14.46
C ASP A 159 18.89 -0.63 12.98
N ASP A 160 19.34 0.25 12.10
CA ASP A 160 19.33 0.09 10.64
C ASP A 160 20.71 -0.25 10.05
N SER A 161 21.72 -0.48 10.89
CA SER A 161 23.12 -0.68 10.46
C SER A 161 23.27 -1.86 9.51
N LEU A 162 22.57 -2.97 9.76
CA LEU A 162 22.59 -4.14 8.89
C LEU A 162 22.00 -3.82 7.50
N ALA A 163 20.87 -3.11 7.47
CA ALA A 163 20.21 -2.69 6.23
C ALA A 163 21.13 -1.78 5.40
N LYS A 164 21.85 -0.86 6.06
CA LYS A 164 22.84 0.03 5.42
C LYS A 164 23.99 -0.74 4.78
N VAL A 165 24.54 -1.75 5.47
CA VAL A 165 25.62 -2.59 4.92
C VAL A 165 25.15 -3.34 3.69
N LEU A 166 23.97 -3.98 3.75
CA LEU A 166 23.41 -4.74 2.63
C LEU A 166 23.03 -3.85 1.44
N SER A 167 22.41 -2.70 1.71
CA SER A 167 22.11 -1.70 0.67
C SER A 167 23.38 -1.17 0.01
N ALA A 168 24.47 -0.99 0.78
CA ALA A 168 25.76 -0.60 0.22
C ALA A 168 26.33 -1.67 -0.72
N VAL A 169 26.08 -2.95 -0.46
CA VAL A 169 26.44 -4.04 -1.39
C VAL A 169 25.67 -3.88 -2.70
N GLU A 170 24.35 -3.71 -2.67
CA GLU A 170 23.53 -3.53 -3.88
C GLU A 170 23.85 -2.23 -4.64
N ALA A 171 24.31 -1.19 -3.93
CA ALA A 171 24.67 0.10 -4.50
C ALA A 171 26.03 0.12 -5.24
N VAL A 172 26.85 -0.92 -5.19
CA VAL A 172 28.12 -0.96 -5.93
C VAL A 172 27.87 -0.97 -7.45
N LYS A 173 28.44 -0.01 -8.16
CA LYS A 173 28.23 0.19 -9.61
C LYS A 173 29.41 -0.20 -10.49
N TRP A 174 30.43 -0.87 -9.95
CA TRP A 174 31.56 -1.40 -10.74
C TRP A 174 32.26 -0.36 -11.64
N GLY A 175 32.39 0.88 -11.15
CA GLY A 175 32.97 1.99 -11.90
C GLY A 175 32.00 2.70 -12.88
N GLU A 176 30.71 2.36 -12.87
CA GLU A 176 29.68 2.92 -13.74
C GLU A 176 28.52 3.56 -12.95
N PRO A 177 28.77 4.64 -12.19
CA PRO A 177 27.79 5.24 -11.28
C PRO A 177 26.52 5.77 -11.97
N ASP A 178 26.59 6.04 -13.28
CA ASP A 178 25.50 6.63 -14.06
C ASP A 178 24.43 5.58 -14.48
N VAL A 179 24.66 4.29 -14.26
CA VAL A 179 23.70 3.23 -14.56
C VAL A 179 22.71 3.11 -13.40
N PHE A 180 21.44 3.40 -13.65
CA PHE A 180 20.38 3.39 -12.64
C PHE A 180 20.17 2.00 -12.01
N ARG A 181 20.06 0.95 -12.85
CA ARG A 181 19.79 -0.43 -12.43
C ARG A 181 20.89 -0.99 -11.51
N ALA A 182 20.51 -1.72 -10.47
CA ALA A 182 21.45 -2.41 -9.58
C ALA A 182 22.25 -3.46 -10.37
N PHE A 183 23.57 -3.54 -10.12
CA PHE A 183 24.44 -4.52 -10.79
C PHE A 183 24.41 -5.88 -10.09
N GLN A 184 23.95 -5.90 -8.85
CA GLN A 184 23.83 -7.08 -8.03
C GLN A 184 22.72 -6.89 -7.01
N THR A 185 22.16 -7.99 -6.56
CA THR A 185 21.23 -8.06 -5.44
C THR A 185 21.72 -9.08 -4.42
N VAL A 186 21.37 -8.91 -3.16
CA VAL A 186 21.56 -9.95 -2.16
C VAL A 186 20.44 -10.99 -2.32
N GLY A 187 20.80 -12.19 -2.77
CA GLY A 187 19.84 -13.27 -3.04
C GLY A 187 19.42 -14.01 -1.77
N ARG A 188 20.38 -14.72 -1.17
CA ARG A 188 20.22 -15.42 0.11
C ARG A 188 21.06 -14.72 1.18
N PHE A 189 20.56 -14.75 2.41
CA PHE A 189 21.17 -14.09 3.55
C PHE A 189 21.11 -14.98 4.79
N TRP A 190 22.16 -15.02 5.60
CA TRP A 190 22.24 -15.87 6.80
C TRP A 190 22.81 -15.11 7.98
N GLY A 191 22.13 -15.23 9.13
CA GLY A 191 22.66 -14.85 10.43
C GLY A 191 23.17 -16.06 11.18
N ILE A 192 24.43 -16.02 11.61
CA ILE A 192 25.11 -17.08 12.35
C ILE A 192 25.33 -16.59 13.79
N PRO A 193 24.51 -17.05 14.75
CA PRO A 193 24.71 -16.71 16.16
C PRO A 193 26.03 -17.31 16.67
N MET A 194 26.83 -16.48 17.32
CA MET A 194 28.12 -16.84 17.88
C MET A 194 28.00 -17.09 19.38
N SER A 195 28.95 -17.84 19.95
CA SER A 195 28.97 -18.18 21.38
C SER A 195 29.16 -16.98 22.32
N ASP A 196 29.65 -15.86 21.79
CA ASP A 196 29.81 -14.59 22.50
C ASP A 196 28.54 -13.71 22.45
N GLY A 197 27.45 -14.22 21.86
CA GLY A 197 26.17 -13.51 21.73
C GLY A 197 26.11 -12.55 20.55
N THR A 198 27.15 -12.48 19.70
CA THR A 198 27.11 -11.72 18.45
C THR A 198 26.43 -12.52 17.33
N VAL A 199 26.01 -11.83 16.27
CA VAL A 199 25.53 -12.48 15.03
C VAL A 199 26.46 -12.09 13.89
N GLU A 200 27.10 -13.08 13.28
CA GLU A 200 27.85 -12.93 12.04
C GLU A 200 26.93 -13.06 10.83
N TRP A 201 27.22 -12.32 9.77
CA TRP A 201 26.36 -12.25 8.61
C TRP A 201 27.05 -12.72 7.33
N TRP A 202 26.37 -13.57 6.59
CA TRP A 202 26.79 -14.08 5.30
C TRP A 202 25.72 -13.79 4.24
N ALA A 203 26.15 -13.54 3.02
CA ALA A 203 25.27 -13.21 1.91
C ALA A 203 25.70 -13.93 0.62
N GLU A 204 24.73 -14.39 -0.14
CA GLU A 204 24.88 -14.74 -1.55
C GLU A 204 24.59 -13.48 -2.38
N ILE A 205 25.56 -13.09 -3.19
CA ILE A 205 25.45 -11.95 -4.07
C ILE A 205 25.17 -12.46 -5.48
N LEU A 206 24.06 -11.99 -6.05
CA LEU A 206 23.59 -12.33 -7.39
C LEU A 206 23.85 -11.15 -8.33
N PRO A 207 24.94 -11.15 -9.12
CA PRO A 207 25.09 -10.18 -10.18
C PRO A 207 23.95 -10.29 -11.20
N ALA A 208 23.52 -9.15 -11.73
CA ALA A 208 22.52 -9.13 -12.78
C ALA A 208 23.05 -9.83 -14.04
N ILE A 209 22.19 -10.58 -14.74
CA ILE A 209 22.58 -11.45 -15.87
C ILE A 209 23.36 -10.67 -16.95
N TRP A 210 22.92 -9.45 -17.26
CA TRP A 210 23.56 -8.58 -18.26
C TRP A 210 24.98 -8.11 -17.88
N THR A 211 25.43 -8.33 -16.64
CA THR A 211 26.81 -8.06 -16.23
C THR A 211 27.80 -9.14 -16.68
N GLY A 212 27.32 -10.34 -17.02
CA GLY A 212 28.15 -11.50 -17.37
C GLY A 212 28.94 -12.10 -16.20
N ARG A 213 28.62 -11.73 -14.96
CA ARG A 213 29.34 -12.18 -13.76
C ARG A 213 28.65 -13.35 -13.08
N THR A 214 29.43 -14.16 -12.37
CA THR A 214 28.94 -15.31 -11.63
C THR A 214 28.52 -14.94 -10.21
N VAL A 215 27.58 -15.71 -9.67
CA VAL A 215 27.21 -15.68 -8.26
C VAL A 215 28.44 -15.91 -7.39
N PHE A 216 28.48 -15.24 -6.24
CA PHE A 216 29.52 -15.43 -5.22
C PHE A 216 28.93 -15.22 -3.82
N PHE A 217 29.65 -15.68 -2.81
CA PHE A 217 29.27 -15.61 -1.41
C PHE A 217 30.22 -14.70 -0.66
N ALA A 218 29.72 -14.03 0.37
CA ALA A 218 30.55 -13.15 1.17
C ALA A 218 30.18 -13.11 2.65
N LYS A 219 31.19 -12.95 3.50
CA LYS A 219 31.03 -12.53 4.90
C LYS A 219 30.98 -11.01 4.96
N LEU A 220 29.97 -10.45 5.63
CA LEU A 220 29.93 -9.01 5.88
C LEU A 220 31.04 -8.61 6.87
N LYS A 221 31.67 -7.46 6.64
CA LYS A 221 32.56 -6.81 7.60
C LYS A 221 31.75 -6.08 8.70
N PHE A 222 30.78 -6.78 9.26
CA PHE A 222 29.81 -6.28 10.21
C PHE A 222 29.27 -7.43 11.06
N VAL A 223 29.10 -7.17 12.36
CA VAL A 223 28.49 -8.10 13.32
C VAL A 223 27.42 -7.36 14.11
N SER A 224 26.29 -8.01 14.33
CA SER A 224 25.23 -7.48 15.18
C SER A 224 25.40 -7.92 16.63
N ARG A 225 24.85 -7.13 17.56
CA ARG A 225 24.93 -7.34 19.01
C ARG A 225 23.58 -7.05 19.66
N GLY A 226 23.47 -7.36 20.96
CA GLY A 226 22.27 -7.10 21.73
C GLY A 226 21.14 -8.05 21.34
N GLU A 227 19.93 -7.51 21.20
CA GLU A 227 18.70 -8.30 20.99
C GLU A 227 18.62 -8.95 19.59
N THR A 228 19.53 -8.64 18.65
CA THR A 228 19.46 -9.15 17.28
C THR A 228 19.38 -10.68 17.19
N ALA A 229 20.09 -11.40 18.05
CA ALA A 229 20.04 -12.86 18.07
C ALA A 229 18.65 -13.39 18.47
N GLU A 230 17.98 -12.72 19.40
CA GLU A 230 16.62 -13.06 19.85
C GLU A 230 15.59 -12.74 18.77
N VAL A 231 15.70 -11.56 18.13
CA VAL A 231 14.86 -11.14 16.99
C VAL A 231 14.98 -12.16 15.85
N LEU A 232 16.22 -12.52 15.48
CA LEU A 232 16.51 -13.50 14.45
C LEU A 232 15.90 -14.86 14.78
N ASN A 233 16.09 -15.35 16.00
CA ASN A 233 15.52 -16.62 16.43
C ASN A 233 14.00 -16.62 16.39
N HIS A 234 13.35 -15.56 16.90
CA HIS A 234 11.90 -15.42 16.83
C HIS A 234 11.41 -15.40 15.38
N TYR A 235 12.04 -14.61 14.51
CA TYR A 235 11.71 -14.50 13.09
C TYR A 235 11.75 -15.85 12.35
N ILE A 236 12.74 -16.69 12.67
CA ILE A 236 12.93 -18.00 12.06
C ILE A 236 11.97 -19.05 12.62
N THR A 237 11.64 -19.00 13.90
CA THR A 237 10.96 -20.09 14.61
C THR A 237 9.47 -19.86 14.91
N ALA A 238 9.01 -18.61 14.95
CA ALA A 238 7.62 -18.30 15.30
C ALA A 238 6.67 -18.70 14.17
N GLU A 239 5.81 -19.69 14.42
CA GLU A 239 4.82 -20.18 13.46
C GLU A 239 3.59 -19.27 13.45
N MET A 240 3.11 -18.97 12.24
CA MET A 240 1.93 -18.17 11.98
C MET A 240 0.70 -19.07 11.82
N ASN A 241 -0.45 -18.60 12.31
CA ASN A 241 -1.74 -19.18 11.92
C ASN A 241 -2.17 -18.64 10.54
N LEU A 242 -3.27 -19.18 10.00
CA LEU A 242 -3.80 -18.80 8.69
C LEU A 242 -4.16 -17.31 8.61
N ASP A 243 -4.75 -16.73 9.65
CA ASP A 243 -5.15 -15.32 9.66
C ASP A 243 -3.93 -14.39 9.61
N ASP A 244 -2.88 -14.71 10.36
CA ASP A 244 -1.61 -14.00 10.34
C ASP A 244 -0.92 -14.13 8.97
N ALA A 245 -0.94 -15.32 8.35
CA ALA A 245 -0.40 -15.54 7.02
C ALA A 245 -1.18 -14.76 5.95
N MET A 246 -2.50 -14.71 6.04
CA MET A 246 -3.33 -13.88 5.16
C MET A 246 -3.07 -12.38 5.36
N ASN A 247 -2.83 -11.94 6.60
CA ASN A 247 -2.43 -10.57 6.88
C ASN A 247 -1.05 -10.24 6.30
N TRP A 248 -0.11 -11.18 6.37
CA TRP A 248 1.18 -11.08 5.69
C TRP A 248 1.01 -10.93 4.18
N ALA A 249 0.21 -11.78 3.52
CA ALA A 249 -0.01 -11.69 2.08
C ALA A 249 -0.62 -10.36 1.65
N ARG A 250 -1.59 -9.82 2.42
CA ARG A 250 -2.20 -8.49 2.15
C ARG A 250 -1.20 -7.35 2.33
N ARG A 251 -0.37 -7.41 3.37
CA ARG A 251 0.71 -6.42 3.59
C ARG A 251 1.71 -6.48 2.44
N LEU A 252 2.10 -7.67 2.02
CA LEU A 252 3.06 -7.86 0.93
C LEU A 252 2.51 -7.33 -0.41
N SER A 253 1.26 -7.68 -0.77
CA SER A 253 0.64 -7.18 -2.00
C SER A 253 0.49 -5.67 -1.99
N SER A 254 0.13 -5.09 -0.84
CA SER A 254 0.07 -3.63 -0.64
C SER A 254 1.45 -2.96 -0.71
N TYR A 255 2.48 -3.61 -0.20
CA TYR A 255 3.83 -3.06 -0.23
C TYR A 255 4.43 -3.09 -1.65
N TRP A 256 4.15 -4.14 -2.43
CA TRP A 256 4.71 -4.31 -3.78
C TRP A 256 3.90 -3.68 -4.91
N TYR A 257 2.62 -3.34 -4.71
CA TYR A 257 1.79 -2.82 -5.79
C TYR A 257 2.34 -1.59 -6.51
N PRO A 258 2.99 -0.61 -5.84
CA PRO A 258 3.47 0.62 -6.49
C PRO A 258 4.50 0.33 -7.58
N THR A 259 5.34 -0.68 -7.36
CA THR A 259 6.43 -1.06 -8.28
C THR A 259 6.07 -2.21 -9.19
N LEU A 260 5.32 -3.19 -8.69
CA LEU A 260 5.13 -4.48 -9.36
C LEU A 260 3.67 -4.74 -9.78
N ASN A 261 2.77 -3.77 -9.53
CA ASN A 261 1.34 -3.87 -9.79
C ASN A 261 0.73 -5.17 -9.24
N THR A 262 1.01 -5.45 -7.96
CA THR A 262 0.57 -6.66 -7.27
C THR A 262 -0.78 -6.52 -6.59
N ASP A 263 -1.57 -7.60 -6.65
CA ASP A 263 -2.83 -7.78 -5.92
C ASP A 263 -2.96 -9.25 -5.49
N LEU A 264 -3.94 -9.56 -4.62
CA LEU A 264 -4.30 -10.93 -4.27
C LEU A 264 -5.48 -11.40 -5.11
N GLU A 265 -5.39 -12.62 -5.64
CA GLU A 265 -6.51 -13.26 -6.33
C GLU A 265 -7.60 -13.68 -5.34
N PRO A 266 -8.88 -13.36 -5.62
CA PRO A 266 -10.00 -13.86 -4.84
C PRO A 266 -10.09 -15.39 -4.94
N HIS A 267 -9.81 -16.08 -3.84
CA HIS A 267 -10.01 -17.53 -3.69
C HIS A 267 -10.21 -17.87 -2.21
N THR A 268 -10.71 -19.08 -1.94
CA THR A 268 -10.80 -19.62 -0.57
C THR A 268 -9.41 -20.11 -0.15
N PRO A 269 -8.82 -19.58 0.93
CA PRO A 269 -7.51 -20.02 1.41
C PRO A 269 -7.49 -21.53 1.71
N GLY A 270 -6.47 -22.24 1.22
CA GLY A 270 -6.31 -23.68 1.43
C GLY A 270 -7.22 -24.55 0.55
N ALA A 271 -7.99 -23.94 -0.36
CA ALA A 271 -8.77 -24.63 -1.36
C ALA A 271 -7.99 -24.83 -2.66
N ARG A 272 -8.42 -25.82 -3.46
CA ARG A 272 -7.77 -26.11 -4.74
C ARG A 272 -7.84 -24.92 -5.69
N TRP A 273 -6.69 -24.50 -6.20
CA TRP A 273 -6.53 -23.42 -7.16
C TRP A 273 -5.98 -23.97 -8.49
N ALA A 274 -6.56 -23.54 -9.60
CA ALA A 274 -6.23 -24.06 -10.92
C ALA A 274 -5.12 -23.25 -11.60
N LEU A 275 -4.10 -23.96 -12.09
CA LEU A 275 -2.98 -23.38 -12.84
C LEU A 275 -3.41 -22.93 -14.25
N THR A 276 -4.50 -23.44 -14.82
CA THR A 276 -5.18 -22.85 -15.99
C THR A 276 -6.68 -23.17 -15.88
N ASN A 277 -7.54 -22.56 -16.71
CA ASN A 277 -8.95 -22.96 -16.77
C ASN A 277 -9.14 -24.43 -17.18
N ASP A 278 -8.14 -25.01 -17.86
CA ASP A 278 -8.16 -26.36 -18.41
C ASP A 278 -7.29 -27.36 -17.62
N SER A 279 -6.51 -26.89 -16.64
CA SER A 279 -5.72 -27.74 -15.76
C SER A 279 -6.55 -28.16 -14.55
N PRO A 280 -6.52 -29.45 -14.15
CA PRO A 280 -7.13 -29.84 -12.89
C PRO A 280 -6.49 -29.02 -11.75
N ALA A 281 -7.30 -28.46 -10.85
CA ALA A 281 -6.79 -27.78 -9.68
C ALA A 281 -6.12 -28.81 -8.75
N VAL A 282 -4.78 -28.78 -8.67
CA VAL A 282 -3.99 -29.74 -7.86
C VAL A 282 -3.44 -29.08 -6.59
N GLU A 283 -3.28 -27.76 -6.61
CA GLU A 283 -2.55 -27.00 -5.58
C GLU A 283 -3.52 -26.32 -4.63
N ALA A 284 -3.18 -26.21 -3.34
CA ALA A 284 -4.08 -25.70 -2.31
C ALA A 284 -3.46 -24.49 -1.58
N PRO A 285 -3.15 -23.40 -2.31
CA PRO A 285 -2.52 -22.23 -1.72
C PRO A 285 -3.45 -21.55 -0.72
N PHE A 286 -2.86 -20.93 0.31
CA PHE A 286 -3.61 -20.03 1.19
C PHE A 286 -3.70 -18.61 0.60
N ALA A 287 -2.72 -18.22 -0.21
CA ALA A 287 -2.65 -16.93 -0.87
C ALA A 287 -2.14 -17.07 -2.31
N VAL A 288 -2.71 -16.30 -3.24
CA VAL A 288 -2.26 -16.23 -4.62
C VAL A 288 -2.03 -14.76 -4.95
N MET A 289 -0.78 -14.42 -5.24
CA MET A 289 -0.36 -13.08 -5.62
C MET A 289 -0.29 -12.96 -7.13
N ARG A 290 -1.01 -12.00 -7.70
CA ARG A 290 -0.88 -11.59 -9.10
C ARG A 290 -0.01 -10.35 -9.14
N GLY A 291 1.01 -10.30 -9.99
CA GLY A 291 1.76 -9.10 -10.33
C GLY A 291 1.66 -8.78 -11.82
N ASN A 292 1.77 -7.52 -12.19
CA ASN A 292 1.78 -7.11 -13.61
C ASN A 292 2.87 -6.05 -13.90
N PRO A 293 4.15 -6.34 -13.62
CA PRO A 293 5.23 -5.36 -13.69
C PRO A 293 5.56 -4.89 -15.12
N MET A 294 5.28 -5.71 -16.14
CA MET A 294 5.64 -5.45 -17.55
C MET A 294 4.43 -5.51 -18.49
N GLY A 295 3.21 -5.34 -17.99
CA GLY A 295 1.97 -5.41 -18.78
C GLY A 295 1.42 -6.82 -18.99
N SER A 296 2.27 -7.87 -18.88
CA SER A 296 1.84 -9.27 -18.82
C SER A 296 1.75 -9.79 -17.37
N PRO A 297 0.58 -10.31 -16.94
CA PRO A 297 0.39 -10.75 -15.56
C PRO A 297 1.15 -12.06 -15.25
N ILE A 298 1.61 -12.15 -14.01
CA ILE A 298 2.37 -13.27 -13.43
C ILE A 298 1.70 -13.64 -12.09
N TRP A 299 1.58 -14.93 -11.78
CA TRP A 299 0.99 -15.40 -10.53
C TRP A 299 1.98 -16.22 -9.72
N VAL A 300 2.09 -15.91 -8.43
CA VAL A 300 2.86 -16.68 -7.44
C VAL A 300 1.89 -17.11 -6.33
N ALA A 301 1.67 -18.42 -6.22
CA ALA A 301 0.83 -19.02 -5.20
C ALA A 301 1.67 -19.49 -4.01
N PHE A 302 1.25 -19.17 -2.79
CA PHE A 302 1.89 -19.58 -1.55
C PHE A 302 1.08 -20.69 -0.90
N GLU A 303 1.70 -21.85 -0.74
CA GLU A 303 1.11 -23.03 -0.14
C GLU A 303 1.83 -23.37 1.17
N VAL A 304 1.04 -23.71 2.18
CA VAL A 304 1.53 -24.25 3.45
C VAL A 304 0.72 -25.51 3.71
N PRO A 305 1.32 -26.70 3.77
CA PRO A 305 0.59 -27.95 3.95
C PRO A 305 -0.34 -27.96 5.18
N ALA A 306 0.08 -27.29 6.27
CA ALA A 306 -0.71 -27.16 7.49
C ALA A 306 -2.00 -26.32 7.33
N PHE A 307 -2.13 -25.53 6.26
CA PHE A 307 -3.31 -24.71 5.98
C PHE A 307 -4.25 -25.32 4.94
N VAL A 308 -3.89 -26.47 4.37
CA VAL A 308 -4.73 -27.15 3.38
C VAL A 308 -6.00 -27.66 4.05
N LEU A 309 -7.14 -27.27 3.50
CA LEU A 309 -8.44 -27.68 4.03
C LEU A 309 -8.80 -29.07 3.49
N SER A 310 -9.29 -29.94 4.38
CA SER A 310 -9.87 -31.22 3.97
C SER A 310 -11.15 -31.00 3.14
N GLU A 311 -11.55 -31.99 2.34
CA GLU A 311 -12.83 -31.94 1.60
C GLU A 311 -14.03 -31.70 2.53
N GLU A 312 -13.98 -32.21 3.76
CA GLU A 312 -15.00 -31.96 4.77
C GLU A 312 -14.96 -30.51 5.27
N GLN A 313 -13.77 -29.96 5.56
CA GLN A 313 -13.62 -28.56 5.94
C GLN A 313 -14.01 -27.62 4.80
N LEU A 314 -13.70 -27.95 3.55
CA LEU A 314 -14.13 -27.20 2.37
C LEU A 314 -15.65 -27.26 2.21
N ARG A 315 -16.29 -28.42 2.44
CA ARG A 315 -17.76 -28.51 2.45
C ARG A 315 -18.35 -27.75 3.62
N ALA A 316 -17.76 -27.83 4.80
CA ALA A 316 -18.22 -27.10 5.99
C ALA A 316 -18.04 -25.60 5.80
N GLN A 317 -16.93 -25.14 5.21
CA GLN A 317 -16.68 -23.75 4.85
C GLN A 317 -17.59 -23.31 3.72
N ALA A 318 -17.81 -24.12 2.69
CA ALA A 318 -18.77 -23.82 1.63
C ALA A 318 -20.21 -23.78 2.16
N VAL A 319 -20.55 -24.62 3.15
CA VAL A 319 -21.83 -24.58 3.86
C VAL A 319 -21.87 -23.38 4.78
N ALA A 320 -20.80 -23.02 5.48
CA ALA A 320 -20.73 -21.86 6.36
C ALA A 320 -20.73 -20.55 5.57
N ASP A 321 -20.06 -20.48 4.43
CA ASP A 321 -20.07 -19.40 3.45
C ASP A 321 -21.41 -19.36 2.74
N SER A 322 -22.00 -20.52 2.42
CA SER A 322 -23.36 -20.61 1.88
C SER A 322 -24.38 -20.17 2.92
N LEU A 323 -24.23 -20.51 4.20
CA LEU A 323 -25.08 -20.09 5.32
C LEU A 323 -24.79 -18.64 5.75
N ALA A 324 -23.56 -18.16 5.62
CA ALA A 324 -23.21 -16.77 5.84
C ALA A 324 -23.71 -15.93 4.68
N ALA A 325 -23.65 -16.42 3.44
CA ALA A 325 -24.26 -15.86 2.26
C ALA A 325 -25.78 -15.99 2.30
N ALA A 326 -26.34 -17.11 2.78
CA ALA A 326 -27.77 -17.43 2.87
C ALA A 326 -28.42 -16.90 4.14
N GLY A 327 -27.63 -16.49 5.13
CA GLY A 327 -28.05 -15.48 6.09
C GLY A 327 -28.58 -14.34 5.25
N GLU A 328 -29.84 -13.98 5.44
CA GLU A 328 -30.55 -13.17 4.47
C GLU A 328 -29.74 -11.92 4.12
N VAL A 329 -29.32 -11.83 2.85
CA VAL A 329 -29.02 -10.51 2.29
C VAL A 329 -30.37 -9.87 2.17
N VAL A 330 -30.68 -8.98 3.11
CA VAL A 330 -31.97 -8.33 3.18
C VAL A 330 -32.10 -7.45 1.92
N PRO A 331 -32.94 -7.81 0.94
CA PRO A 331 -33.12 -6.99 -0.24
C PRO A 331 -33.72 -5.67 0.22
N VAL A 332 -33.11 -4.58 -0.18
CA VAL A 332 -33.61 -3.24 0.14
C VAL A 332 -34.50 -2.74 -0.99
N ASN A 333 -35.59 -2.05 -0.66
CA ASN A 333 -36.36 -1.32 -1.67
C ASN A 333 -35.48 -0.19 -2.24
N ARG A 334 -35.24 -0.24 -3.55
CA ARG A 334 -34.34 0.66 -4.28
C ARG A 334 -35.16 1.76 -4.93
N ALA A 335 -34.95 2.99 -4.49
CA ALA A 335 -35.30 4.17 -5.24
C ALA A 335 -34.00 4.89 -5.56
N LEU A 336 -33.66 4.98 -6.85
CA LEU A 336 -32.56 5.84 -7.27
C LEU A 336 -32.91 7.28 -6.92
N ASP A 337 -31.93 8.00 -6.38
CA ASP A 337 -32.05 9.44 -6.33
C ASP A 337 -31.88 9.98 -7.76
N THR A 338 -32.98 10.42 -8.35
CA THR A 338 -33.01 10.94 -9.72
C THR A 338 -32.77 12.44 -9.79
N THR A 339 -32.54 13.10 -8.65
CA THR A 339 -32.22 14.53 -8.63
C THR A 339 -30.84 14.77 -9.24
N SER A 340 -30.72 15.83 -10.05
CA SER A 340 -29.45 16.25 -10.64
C SER A 340 -28.86 17.49 -9.94
N ASP A 341 -29.46 17.96 -8.85
CA ASP A 341 -29.13 19.26 -8.26
C ASP A 341 -27.68 19.33 -7.80
N ALA A 342 -27.22 18.33 -7.03
CA ALA A 342 -25.83 18.26 -6.58
C ALA A 342 -24.86 18.18 -7.78
N ARG A 343 -25.18 17.37 -8.80
CA ARG A 343 -24.37 17.23 -10.02
C ARG A 343 -24.26 18.54 -10.79
N LEU A 344 -25.37 19.23 -11.00
CA LEU A 344 -25.42 20.51 -11.71
C LEU A 344 -24.74 21.63 -10.92
N GLN A 345 -24.85 21.62 -9.59
CA GLN A 345 -24.14 22.55 -8.72
C GLN A 345 -22.62 22.35 -8.80
N THR A 346 -22.14 21.11 -8.73
CA THR A 346 -20.70 20.81 -8.92
C THR A 346 -20.25 21.15 -10.34
N LEU A 347 -21.05 20.84 -11.37
CA LEU A 347 -20.73 21.20 -12.75
C LEU A 347 -20.54 22.71 -12.92
N ALA A 348 -21.40 23.51 -12.30
CA ALA A 348 -21.29 24.96 -12.32
C ALA A 348 -20.08 25.48 -11.52
N SER A 349 -19.73 24.86 -10.39
CA SER A 349 -18.56 25.28 -9.60
C SER A 349 -17.22 24.97 -10.27
N LEU A 350 -17.18 24.05 -11.24
CA LEU A 350 -15.98 23.73 -12.00
C LEU A 350 -15.68 24.76 -13.11
N GLU A 351 -16.68 25.53 -13.57
CA GLU A 351 -16.50 26.49 -14.64
C GLU A 351 -15.45 27.56 -14.26
N GLY A 352 -14.36 27.65 -15.03
CA GLY A 352 -13.27 28.58 -14.77
C GLY A 352 -12.45 28.28 -13.50
N SER A 353 -12.66 27.16 -12.82
CA SER A 353 -11.99 26.82 -11.55
C SER A 353 -10.50 26.50 -11.69
N CYS A 354 -10.04 26.15 -12.89
CA CYS A 354 -8.65 25.82 -13.19
C CYS A 354 -8.27 26.25 -14.62
N PRO A 355 -8.15 27.55 -14.88
CA PRO A 355 -7.92 28.05 -16.24
C PRO A 355 -6.50 27.77 -16.69
N ALA A 356 -6.33 27.29 -17.92
CA ALA A 356 -5.03 27.29 -18.57
C ALA A 356 -4.56 28.74 -18.78
N ASN A 357 -3.40 29.08 -18.25
CA ASN A 357 -2.82 30.42 -18.29
C ASN A 357 -1.28 30.36 -18.41
N ALA A 358 -0.63 31.53 -18.37
CA ALA A 358 0.83 31.61 -18.49
C ALA A 358 1.59 30.92 -17.35
N GLU A 359 1.05 30.93 -16.12
CA GLU A 359 1.66 30.28 -14.96
C GLU A 359 1.55 28.76 -15.05
N THR A 360 0.37 28.23 -15.44
CA THR A 360 0.19 26.79 -15.65
C THR A 360 1.07 26.29 -16.80
N ALA A 361 1.24 27.08 -17.87
CA ALA A 361 2.15 26.75 -18.97
C ALA A 361 3.63 26.72 -18.52
N LYS A 362 4.04 27.69 -17.69
CA LYS A 362 5.40 27.73 -17.11
C LYS A 362 5.66 26.53 -16.19
N PHE A 363 4.70 26.19 -15.33
CA PHE A 363 4.76 25.00 -14.49
C PHE A 363 4.96 23.75 -15.34
N ARG A 364 4.08 23.56 -16.33
CA ARG A 364 4.10 22.40 -17.23
C ARG A 364 5.44 22.23 -17.95
N ALA A 365 5.94 23.30 -18.57
CA ALA A 365 7.24 23.28 -19.26
C ALA A 365 8.42 22.97 -18.32
N THR A 366 8.36 23.44 -17.06
CA THR A 366 9.41 23.16 -16.07
C THR A 366 9.35 21.70 -15.61
N LEU A 367 8.15 21.16 -15.42
CA LEU A 367 7.94 19.77 -15.05
C LEU A 367 8.39 18.82 -16.17
N GLU A 368 8.02 19.09 -17.43
CA GLU A 368 8.50 18.35 -18.61
C GLU A 368 10.03 18.29 -18.68
N ASN A 369 10.69 19.44 -18.50
CA ASN A 369 12.16 19.51 -18.47
C ASN A 369 12.78 18.74 -17.31
N THR A 370 12.09 18.66 -16.17
CA THR A 370 12.55 17.87 -15.01
C THR A 370 12.47 16.38 -15.33
N LEU A 371 11.32 15.92 -15.83
CA LEU A 371 11.09 14.52 -16.16
C LEU A 371 11.99 14.02 -17.31
N ALA A 372 12.32 14.89 -18.27
CA ALA A 372 13.23 14.56 -19.37
C ALA A 372 14.68 14.31 -18.92
N LYS A 373 15.09 14.84 -17.76
CA LYS A 373 16.44 14.64 -17.18
C LYS A 373 16.53 13.38 -16.33
N LEU A 374 15.41 12.84 -15.86
CA LEU A 374 15.39 11.62 -15.06
C LEU A 374 15.56 10.39 -15.96
N PRO A 375 16.40 9.41 -15.57
CA PRO A 375 16.47 8.11 -16.25
C PRO A 375 15.07 7.52 -16.45
N LYS A 376 14.78 6.89 -17.59
CA LYS A 376 13.45 6.33 -17.89
C LYS A 376 12.95 5.34 -16.83
N GLU A 377 13.88 4.57 -16.26
CA GLU A 377 13.59 3.56 -15.23
C GLU A 377 13.36 4.17 -13.83
N GLN A 378 13.73 5.44 -13.62
CA GLN A 378 13.51 6.12 -12.34
C GLN A 378 12.05 6.57 -12.22
N ASN A 379 11.36 6.01 -11.23
CA ASN A 379 9.93 6.22 -11.02
C ASN A 379 9.60 7.17 -9.87
N ALA A 380 10.57 7.47 -8.99
CA ALA A 380 10.45 8.52 -7.99
C ALA A 380 11.71 9.38 -7.91
N TRP A 381 11.55 10.61 -7.45
CA TRP A 381 12.66 11.51 -7.16
C TRP A 381 12.31 12.43 -5.99
N ALA A 382 13.33 13.05 -5.41
CA ALA A 382 13.15 14.01 -4.34
C ALA A 382 13.24 15.45 -4.85
N THR A 383 12.48 16.35 -4.24
CA THR A 383 12.88 17.76 -4.17
C THR A 383 13.39 18.04 -2.76
N ALA A 384 14.57 18.65 -2.66
CA ALA A 384 15.14 18.99 -1.36
C ALA A 384 14.29 20.07 -0.68
N GLY A 385 13.72 19.75 0.48
CA GLY A 385 13.16 20.75 1.39
C GLY A 385 14.28 21.55 2.08
N ALA A 386 13.93 22.64 2.78
CA ALA A 386 14.91 23.36 3.59
C ALA A 386 15.43 22.49 4.76
N THR A 387 14.62 21.55 5.22
CA THR A 387 14.96 20.54 6.23
C THR A 387 14.51 19.12 5.81
N PRO A 388 15.05 18.05 6.41
CA PRO A 388 14.56 16.68 6.18
C PRO A 388 13.07 16.49 6.46
N ALA A 389 12.50 17.26 7.41
CA ALA A 389 11.08 17.25 7.74
C ALA A 389 10.19 17.86 6.64
N GLU A 390 10.78 18.65 5.73
CA GLU A 390 10.10 19.32 4.62
C GLU A 390 10.33 18.65 3.27
N SER A 391 11.21 17.63 3.21
CA SER A 391 11.50 16.89 2.00
C SER A 391 10.32 16.01 1.58
N PHE A 392 10.04 16.00 0.28
CA PHE A 392 9.03 15.16 -0.36
C PHE A 392 9.67 14.27 -1.42
N LEU A 393 9.10 13.08 -1.60
CA LEU A 393 9.30 12.26 -2.79
C LEU A 393 8.12 12.41 -3.74
N TRP A 394 8.39 12.41 -5.03
CA TRP A 394 7.41 12.59 -6.10
C TRP A 394 7.36 11.37 -6.99
N PHE A 395 6.17 11.03 -7.45
CA PHE A 395 5.93 9.89 -8.31
C PHE A 395 5.83 10.30 -9.77
N ARG A 396 6.59 9.64 -10.65
CA ARG A 396 6.64 9.98 -12.07
C ARG A 396 5.27 9.89 -12.75
N ARG A 397 4.47 8.87 -12.43
CA ARG A 397 3.13 8.71 -13.03
C ARG A 397 2.18 9.83 -12.61
N ASN A 398 2.21 10.25 -11.35
CA ASN A 398 1.42 11.38 -10.88
C ASN A 398 1.83 12.68 -11.60
N ALA A 399 3.14 12.90 -11.78
CA ALA A 399 3.61 14.06 -12.52
C ALA A 399 3.26 14.02 -14.01
N ASN A 400 3.34 12.84 -14.66
CA ASN A 400 2.89 12.66 -16.04
C ASN A 400 1.40 12.96 -16.20
N TYR A 401 0.57 12.67 -15.19
CA TYR A 401 -0.85 13.04 -15.19
C TYR A 401 -1.06 14.56 -15.24
N LEU A 402 -0.21 15.36 -14.59
CA LEU A 402 -0.26 16.83 -14.69
C LEU A 402 0.14 17.36 -16.08
N LEU A 403 0.78 16.51 -16.88
CA LEU A 403 1.13 16.78 -18.27
C LEU A 403 0.11 16.21 -19.26
N ALA A 404 -1.04 15.72 -18.78
CA ALA A 404 -2.10 15.23 -19.67
C ALA A 404 -2.58 16.36 -20.61
N ASP A 405 -2.90 15.98 -21.85
CA ASP A 405 -3.54 16.90 -22.80
C ASP A 405 -5.05 16.83 -22.61
N LYS A 406 -5.68 15.81 -23.20
CA LYS A 406 -7.12 15.57 -23.07
C LYS A 406 -7.37 14.12 -22.68
N ILE A 407 -7.89 13.90 -21.48
CA ILE A 407 -8.12 12.56 -20.92
C ILE A 407 -9.09 11.73 -21.77
N THR A 408 -10.18 12.32 -22.26
CA THR A 408 -11.11 11.65 -23.17
C THR A 408 -10.60 11.52 -24.62
N GLY A 409 -9.41 12.07 -24.91
CA GLY A 409 -8.75 11.95 -26.21
C GLY A 409 -7.84 10.73 -26.35
N GLN A 410 -7.74 9.91 -25.29
CA GLN A 410 -7.03 8.63 -25.33
C GLN A 410 -7.72 7.61 -26.24
N ASP A 411 -7.00 6.55 -26.59
CA ASP A 411 -7.57 5.42 -27.33
C ASP A 411 -8.72 4.73 -26.56
N SER A 412 -9.44 3.83 -27.23
CA SER A 412 -10.63 3.18 -26.65
C SER A 412 -10.35 2.25 -25.46
N LEU A 413 -9.11 1.80 -25.29
CA LEU A 413 -8.70 0.94 -24.17
C LEU A 413 -8.33 1.80 -22.96
N HIS A 414 -7.92 3.05 -23.16
CA HIS A 414 -7.48 3.93 -22.07
C HIS A 414 -8.46 5.09 -21.77
N ASN A 415 -9.47 5.33 -22.62
CA ASN A 415 -10.49 6.34 -22.35
C ASN A 415 -11.48 5.87 -21.27
N PRO A 416 -11.50 6.50 -20.08
CA PRO A 416 -12.34 6.07 -18.95
C PRO A 416 -13.83 6.35 -19.13
N LEU A 417 -14.21 7.40 -19.87
CA LEU A 417 -15.58 7.92 -19.84
C LEU A 417 -16.63 6.90 -20.34
N PRO A 418 -16.44 6.22 -21.49
CA PRO A 418 -17.39 5.22 -21.95
C PRO A 418 -17.61 4.09 -20.93
N ARG A 419 -16.55 3.62 -20.26
CA ARG A 419 -16.65 2.51 -19.29
C ARG A 419 -17.32 2.92 -17.99
N LEU A 420 -17.07 4.14 -17.51
CA LEU A 420 -17.79 4.68 -16.36
C LEU A 420 -19.29 4.83 -16.66
N LEU A 421 -19.66 5.22 -17.89
CA LEU A 421 -21.06 5.28 -18.31
C LEU A 421 -21.70 3.90 -18.44
N GLU A 422 -20.96 2.90 -18.95
CA GLU A 422 -21.42 1.50 -18.96
C GLU A 422 -21.68 0.98 -17.54
N LEU A 423 -20.76 1.25 -16.60
CA LEU A 423 -20.91 0.90 -15.19
C LEU A 423 -22.11 1.59 -14.56
N LYS A 424 -22.29 2.89 -14.82
CA LYS A 424 -23.49 3.63 -14.39
C LYS A 424 -24.75 2.95 -14.90
N HIS A 425 -24.82 2.65 -16.19
CA HIS A 425 -26.00 2.05 -16.80
C HIS A 425 -26.32 0.68 -16.20
N TYR A 426 -25.30 -0.14 -15.96
CA TYR A 426 -25.45 -1.42 -15.26
C TYR A 426 -26.01 -1.23 -13.83
N LEU A 427 -25.41 -0.35 -13.04
CA LEU A 427 -25.84 -0.10 -11.65
C LEU A 427 -27.26 0.50 -11.61
N ASP A 428 -27.58 1.44 -12.49
CA ASP A 428 -28.93 2.01 -12.63
C ASP A 428 -29.97 0.92 -12.98
N SER A 429 -29.61 -0.04 -13.85
CA SER A 429 -30.51 -1.15 -14.25
C SER A 429 -30.90 -2.06 -13.09
N ILE A 430 -30.07 -2.11 -12.05
CA ILE A 430 -30.37 -2.81 -10.81
C ILE A 430 -30.79 -1.85 -9.69
N GLY A 431 -30.97 -0.55 -9.95
CA GLY A 431 -31.40 0.43 -8.95
C GLY A 431 -30.35 0.77 -7.89
N VAL A 432 -29.07 0.70 -8.24
CA VAL A 432 -27.93 1.07 -7.39
C VAL A 432 -27.29 2.35 -7.95
N GLN A 433 -27.04 3.33 -7.09
CA GLN A 433 -26.43 4.58 -7.52
C GLN A 433 -24.91 4.46 -7.64
N LEU A 434 -24.33 5.12 -8.64
CA LEU A 434 -22.88 5.26 -8.78
C LEU A 434 -22.46 6.68 -8.39
N LEU A 435 -21.48 6.80 -7.49
CA LEU A 435 -20.76 8.04 -7.20
C LEU A 435 -19.28 7.83 -7.50
N VAL A 436 -18.72 8.60 -8.45
CA VAL A 436 -17.28 8.56 -8.76
C VAL A 436 -16.55 9.59 -7.88
N VAL A 437 -15.43 9.20 -7.30
CA VAL A 437 -14.60 10.06 -6.43
C VAL A 437 -13.15 10.04 -6.93
N PRO A 438 -12.79 10.93 -7.87
CA PRO A 438 -11.40 11.16 -8.25
C PRO A 438 -10.61 11.65 -7.04
N VAL A 439 -9.55 10.95 -6.65
CA VAL A 439 -8.62 11.40 -5.61
C VAL A 439 -7.47 12.17 -6.28
N PRO A 440 -7.35 13.50 -6.09
CA PRO A 440 -6.25 14.27 -6.65
C PRO A 440 -4.88 13.70 -6.28
N VAL A 441 -3.90 13.87 -7.15
CA VAL A 441 -2.53 13.41 -6.88
C VAL A 441 -1.82 14.40 -5.95
N LYS A 442 -0.89 13.89 -5.14
CA LYS A 442 -0.06 14.72 -4.23
C LYS A 442 0.63 15.87 -4.97
N GLU A 443 1.10 15.60 -6.18
CA GLU A 443 1.79 16.50 -7.08
C GLU A 443 0.92 17.68 -7.51
N GLU A 444 -0.40 17.48 -7.59
CA GLU A 444 -1.37 18.54 -7.91
C GLU A 444 -1.62 19.41 -6.68
N ILE A 445 -1.69 18.81 -5.50
CA ILE A 445 -1.93 19.51 -4.23
C ILE A 445 -0.69 20.31 -3.80
N TYR A 446 0.53 19.81 -3.99
CA TYR A 446 1.79 20.46 -3.57
C TYR A 446 2.66 20.93 -4.74
N ALA A 447 2.04 21.51 -5.77
CA ALA A 447 2.73 21.94 -6.97
C ALA A 447 3.90 22.92 -6.73
N GLU A 448 3.81 23.77 -5.70
CA GLU A 448 4.85 24.69 -5.25
C GLU A 448 6.10 24.00 -4.71
N ARG A 449 5.95 22.79 -4.18
CA ARG A 449 7.05 21.96 -3.67
C ARG A 449 7.64 21.08 -4.77
N LEU A 450 6.84 20.74 -5.78
CA LEU A 450 7.26 19.98 -6.95
C LEU A 450 8.08 20.86 -7.91
N VAL A 451 7.58 22.07 -8.21
CA VAL A 451 8.22 23.04 -9.10
C VAL A 451 8.39 24.37 -8.37
N ALA A 452 9.64 24.73 -8.09
CA ALA A 452 9.98 25.95 -7.38
C ALA A 452 9.45 27.21 -8.08
N GLY A 453 8.85 28.12 -7.30
CA GLY A 453 8.28 29.38 -7.79
C GLY A 453 6.86 29.26 -8.35
N THR A 454 6.21 28.11 -8.21
CA THR A 454 4.78 27.94 -8.49
C THR A 454 3.97 28.50 -7.32
N PRO A 455 2.92 29.32 -7.54
CA PRO A 455 2.04 29.76 -6.46
C PRO A 455 1.36 28.57 -5.77
N ALA A 456 1.24 28.62 -4.44
CA ALA A 456 0.74 27.50 -3.65
C ALA A 456 -0.75 27.18 -3.85
N ASP A 457 -1.52 28.15 -4.37
CA ASP A 457 -2.94 28.09 -4.70
C ASP A 457 -3.19 27.92 -6.21
N LEU A 458 -2.14 27.86 -7.04
CA LEU A 458 -2.29 27.65 -8.48
C LEU A 458 -2.84 26.25 -8.75
N CYS A 459 -3.98 26.17 -9.43
CA CYS A 459 -4.44 24.91 -9.98
C CYS A 459 -3.60 24.54 -11.21
N VAL A 460 -2.77 23.51 -11.08
CA VAL A 460 -1.79 23.11 -12.11
C VAL A 460 -2.27 22.03 -13.07
N ASN A 461 -3.48 21.51 -12.89
CA ASN A 461 -4.03 20.42 -13.69
C ASN A 461 -5.36 20.76 -14.41
N PRO A 462 -5.35 21.68 -15.40
CA PRO A 462 -6.55 22.00 -16.16
C PRO A 462 -7.21 20.79 -16.83
N ALA A 463 -6.42 19.83 -17.36
CA ALA A 463 -6.93 18.65 -18.04
C ALA A 463 -7.69 17.71 -17.11
N GLY A 464 -7.18 17.47 -15.89
CA GLY A 464 -7.86 16.68 -14.87
C GLY A 464 -9.19 17.28 -14.44
N ARG A 465 -9.20 18.60 -14.19
CA ARG A 465 -10.39 19.36 -13.81
C ARG A 465 -11.44 19.36 -14.92
N GLU A 466 -11.00 19.53 -16.16
CA GLU A 466 -11.85 19.44 -17.34
C GLU A 466 -12.46 18.05 -17.49
N PHE A 467 -11.71 16.98 -17.20
CA PHE A 467 -12.26 15.63 -17.23
C PHE A 467 -13.33 15.38 -16.14
N THR A 468 -13.15 15.94 -14.93
CA THR A 468 -14.21 15.95 -13.90
C THR A 468 -15.48 16.62 -14.43
N ARG A 469 -15.33 17.75 -15.14
CA ARG A 469 -16.43 18.48 -15.78
C ARG A 469 -17.10 17.65 -16.88
N GLU A 470 -16.32 16.98 -17.73
CA GLU A 470 -16.82 16.09 -18.80
C GLU A 470 -17.63 14.92 -18.23
N MET A 471 -17.18 14.29 -17.13
CA MET A 471 -17.95 13.23 -16.44
C MET A 471 -19.30 13.73 -15.94
N LEU A 472 -19.32 14.87 -15.22
CA LEU A 472 -20.55 15.48 -14.70
C LEU A 472 -21.51 15.87 -15.83
N ALA A 473 -20.98 16.44 -16.92
CA ALA A 473 -21.75 16.83 -18.10
C ALA A 473 -22.35 15.61 -18.83
N ALA A 474 -21.64 14.48 -18.85
CA ALA A 474 -22.10 13.21 -19.40
C ALA A 474 -23.16 12.50 -18.53
N GLY A 475 -23.48 13.04 -17.34
CA GLY A 475 -24.52 12.51 -16.46
C GLY A 475 -24.02 11.57 -15.36
N LEU A 476 -22.71 11.49 -15.12
CA LEU A 476 -22.16 10.82 -13.94
C LEU A 476 -22.30 11.73 -12.71
N ASP A 477 -22.59 11.14 -11.55
CA ASP A 477 -22.38 11.82 -10.28
C ASP A 477 -20.91 11.71 -9.90
N VAL A 478 -20.27 12.87 -9.68
CA VAL A 478 -18.87 12.97 -9.28
C VAL A 478 -18.75 13.82 -8.03
N LEU A 479 -18.06 13.30 -7.01
CA LEU A 479 -17.66 14.10 -5.85
C LEU A 479 -16.27 14.67 -6.10
N ASP A 480 -16.21 15.98 -6.32
CA ASP A 480 -14.95 16.72 -6.43
C ASP A 480 -14.40 17.03 -5.04
N ILE A 481 -13.36 16.30 -4.62
CA ILE A 481 -12.70 16.50 -3.32
C ILE A 481 -11.48 17.44 -3.39
N TYR A 482 -11.11 17.94 -4.57
CA TYR A 482 -9.95 18.84 -4.73
C TYR A 482 -10.02 20.08 -3.83
N PRO A 483 -11.16 20.81 -3.75
CA PRO A 483 -11.25 21.99 -2.89
C PRO A 483 -11.02 21.67 -1.41
N ALA A 484 -11.51 20.51 -0.94
CA ALA A 484 -11.35 20.10 0.45
C ALA A 484 -9.89 19.75 0.78
N LEU A 485 -9.16 19.13 -0.14
CA LEU A 485 -7.74 18.85 0.02
C LEU A 485 -6.88 20.11 -0.03
N MET A 486 -7.20 21.06 -0.90
CA MET A 486 -6.55 22.38 -0.92
C MET A 486 -6.79 23.15 0.38
N ALA A 487 -8.00 23.08 0.94
CA ALA A 487 -8.31 23.68 2.24
C ALA A 487 -7.56 22.99 3.39
N ALA A 488 -7.46 21.65 3.38
CA ALA A 488 -6.69 20.91 4.37
C ALA A 488 -5.20 21.26 4.33
N LYS A 489 -4.63 21.37 3.13
CA LYS A 489 -3.23 21.78 2.91
C LYS A 489 -2.91 23.14 3.56
N ALA A 490 -3.87 24.06 3.62
CA ALA A 490 -3.64 25.37 4.24
C ALA A 490 -3.31 25.31 5.74
N GLY A 491 -3.62 24.18 6.41
CA GLY A 491 -3.27 23.92 7.80
C GLY A 491 -2.04 23.00 7.99
N ASP A 492 -1.32 22.66 6.92
CA ASP A 492 -0.15 21.80 7.00
C ASP A 492 1.05 22.52 7.64
N GLU A 493 1.78 21.79 8.48
CA GLU A 493 2.97 22.26 9.19
C GLU A 493 3.99 21.11 9.26
N PRO A 494 5.26 21.27 8.83
CA PRO A 494 6.23 20.18 8.86
C PRO A 494 6.39 19.55 10.26
N PRO A 495 6.44 18.21 10.40
CA PRO A 495 6.38 17.18 9.34
C PRO A 495 4.94 16.70 9.01
N HIS A 496 3.90 17.36 9.53
CA HIS A 496 2.49 17.00 9.37
C HIS A 496 1.86 17.69 8.15
N PHE A 497 1.70 16.92 7.09
CA PHE A 497 1.06 17.36 5.85
C PHE A 497 -0.24 16.61 5.62
N SER A 498 -1.07 17.05 4.69
CA SER A 498 -2.30 16.37 4.21
C SER A 498 -2.03 15.18 3.29
N TYR A 499 -0.81 15.06 2.76
CA TYR A 499 -0.27 13.83 2.15
C TYR A 499 1.00 13.37 2.85
N GLN A 500 1.27 12.07 2.77
CA GLN A 500 2.51 11.51 3.28
C GLN A 500 3.69 11.95 2.41
N ARG A 501 4.82 12.29 3.05
CA ARG A 501 5.96 12.93 2.38
C ARG A 501 6.65 11.99 1.40
N TYR A 502 6.83 10.73 1.81
CA TYR A 502 7.55 9.69 1.05
C TYR A 502 6.62 8.66 0.40
N ASP A 503 5.32 8.92 0.39
CA ASP A 503 4.30 8.00 -0.08
C ASP A 503 3.30 8.72 -1.01
N THR A 504 2.60 7.97 -1.87
CA THR A 504 1.60 8.53 -2.78
C THR A 504 0.28 8.89 -2.09
N HIS A 505 0.00 8.35 -0.91
CA HIS A 505 -1.30 8.47 -0.26
C HIS A 505 -1.44 9.72 0.61
N TRP A 506 -2.69 10.07 0.89
CA TRP A 506 -3.02 11.07 1.90
C TRP A 506 -2.50 10.64 3.28
N SER A 507 -2.37 11.61 4.16
CA SER A 507 -2.27 11.41 5.61
C SER A 507 -3.64 11.68 6.25
N LEU A 508 -3.72 11.65 7.59
CA LEU A 508 -4.98 11.82 8.30
C LEU A 508 -5.73 13.13 7.98
N PRO A 509 -5.11 14.33 7.98
CA PRO A 509 -5.83 15.58 7.67
C PRO A 509 -6.51 15.56 6.29
N GLY A 510 -5.79 15.14 5.25
CA GLY A 510 -6.34 15.04 3.89
C GLY A 510 -7.46 13.99 3.79
N MET A 511 -7.27 12.84 4.44
CA MET A 511 -8.29 11.79 4.48
C MET A 511 -9.57 12.27 5.17
N LEU A 512 -9.46 12.94 6.33
CA LEU A 512 -10.62 13.45 7.06
C LEU A 512 -11.37 14.51 6.26
N ALA A 513 -10.66 15.44 5.60
CA ALA A 513 -11.28 16.46 4.75
C ALA A 513 -12.07 15.83 3.58
N ALA A 514 -11.51 14.79 2.95
CA ALA A 514 -12.21 14.05 1.89
C ALA A 514 -13.43 13.28 2.43
N MET A 515 -13.30 12.64 3.59
CA MET A 515 -14.39 11.87 4.20
C MET A 515 -15.54 12.74 4.69
N GLU A 516 -15.26 13.96 5.17
CA GLU A 516 -16.28 14.93 5.51
C GLU A 516 -17.15 15.29 4.29
N GLN A 517 -16.52 15.56 3.13
CA GLN A 517 -17.25 15.82 1.89
C GLN A 517 -18.06 14.61 1.42
N LEU A 518 -17.47 13.41 1.51
CA LEU A 518 -18.16 12.18 1.13
C LEU A 518 -19.36 11.89 2.04
N ALA A 519 -19.20 12.04 3.35
CA ALA A 519 -20.29 11.89 4.32
C ALA A 519 -21.41 12.90 4.05
N ALA A 520 -21.06 14.19 3.83
CA ALA A 520 -22.02 15.22 3.46
C ALA A 520 -22.81 14.82 2.21
N ARG A 521 -22.13 14.38 1.14
CA ARG A 521 -22.78 13.93 -0.10
C ARG A 521 -23.69 12.73 0.11
N VAL A 522 -23.27 11.75 0.92
CA VAL A 522 -24.06 10.55 1.23
C VAL A 522 -25.34 10.91 1.98
N THR A 523 -25.27 11.82 2.96
CA THR A 523 -26.43 12.23 3.75
C THR A 523 -27.47 13.04 2.96
N GLN A 524 -27.09 13.57 1.79
CA GLN A 524 -27.98 14.30 0.89
C GLN A 524 -28.83 13.40 -0.01
N TYR A 525 -28.50 12.11 -0.14
CA TYR A 525 -29.29 11.19 -0.94
C TYR A 525 -30.68 11.00 -0.35
N SER A 526 -31.70 11.01 -1.21
CA SER A 526 -33.11 10.87 -0.78
C SER A 526 -33.41 9.60 0.02
N TRP A 527 -32.67 8.51 -0.24
CA TRP A 527 -32.82 7.23 0.46
C TRP A 527 -32.10 7.16 1.81
N TYR A 528 -31.30 8.17 2.21
CA TYR A 528 -30.49 8.13 3.44
C TYR A 528 -31.36 7.94 4.70
N GLY A 529 -32.47 8.69 4.81
CA GLY A 529 -33.37 8.59 5.95
C GLY A 529 -34.00 7.19 6.12
N ASP A 530 -34.28 6.52 5.01
CA ASP A 530 -34.89 5.19 4.98
C ASP A 530 -33.86 4.05 5.10
N ALA A 531 -32.57 4.37 5.07
CA ALA A 531 -31.49 3.39 5.17
C ALA A 531 -31.18 2.96 6.61
N GLY A 532 -31.85 3.53 7.61
CA GLY A 532 -31.70 3.14 9.01
C GLY A 532 -30.36 3.58 9.62
N ALA A 533 -29.86 4.75 9.21
CA ALA A 533 -28.62 5.33 9.72
C ALA A 533 -28.63 5.47 11.26
N LYS A 534 -27.51 5.12 11.89
CA LYS A 534 -27.30 5.22 13.35
C LYS A 534 -26.01 5.98 13.67
N PRO A 535 -25.94 7.31 13.41
CA PRO A 535 -24.77 8.11 13.79
C PRO A 535 -24.47 7.95 15.29
N GLY A 536 -23.19 7.89 15.64
CA GLY A 536 -22.75 7.67 17.03
C GLY A 536 -22.83 6.22 17.53
N SER A 537 -23.16 5.25 16.67
CA SER A 537 -23.12 3.82 17.03
C SER A 537 -21.72 3.19 16.98
N LEU A 538 -20.75 3.91 16.42
CA LEU A 538 -19.34 3.52 16.34
C LEU A 538 -18.50 4.49 17.16
N ASN A 539 -17.37 4.00 17.67
CA ASN A 539 -16.40 4.79 18.42
C ASN A 539 -15.16 5.02 17.57
N MET A 540 -14.60 6.22 17.62
CA MET A 540 -13.33 6.57 16.98
C MET A 540 -12.26 6.74 18.05
N GLN A 541 -11.09 6.18 17.83
CA GLN A 541 -9.94 6.30 18.71
C GLN A 541 -8.72 6.77 17.93
N GLU A 542 -7.97 7.70 18.53
CA GLU A 542 -6.68 8.15 18.03
C GLU A 542 -5.62 7.05 18.23
N THR A 543 -4.70 6.96 17.27
CA THR A 543 -3.64 5.97 17.23
C THR A 543 -2.52 6.48 16.32
N THR A 544 -1.44 5.71 16.17
CA THR A 544 -0.34 6.03 15.25
C THR A 544 0.01 4.83 14.38
N THR A 545 0.67 5.10 13.27
CA THR A 545 1.24 4.07 12.40
C THR A 545 2.62 4.50 11.92
N MET A 546 3.52 3.54 11.73
CA MET A 546 4.82 3.81 11.11
C MET A 546 4.76 3.42 9.64
N ARG A 547 5.12 4.33 8.72
CA ARG A 547 5.16 4.06 7.28
C ARG A 547 6.45 4.59 6.66
N GLU A 548 7.14 3.70 5.95
CA GLU A 548 8.33 4.02 5.14
C GLU A 548 7.99 4.89 3.93
N GLY A 549 6.84 4.60 3.34
CA GLY A 549 6.33 5.26 2.14
C GLY A 549 6.68 4.50 0.87
N ASP A 550 5.68 4.35 0.00
CA ASP A 550 5.81 3.58 -1.24
C ASP A 550 6.84 4.13 -2.24
N LEU A 551 7.21 5.41 -2.16
CA LEU A 551 8.14 6.03 -3.12
C LEU A 551 9.61 5.78 -2.81
N VAL A 552 9.96 5.38 -1.58
CA VAL A 552 11.36 5.10 -1.21
C VAL A 552 11.93 3.97 -2.07
N ALA A 553 11.15 2.93 -2.34
CA ALA A 553 11.55 1.81 -3.18
C ALA A 553 11.89 2.20 -4.64
N HIS A 554 11.39 3.35 -5.10
CA HIS A 554 11.55 3.85 -6.46
C HIS A 554 12.72 4.83 -6.64
N LEU A 555 13.50 5.08 -5.58
CA LEU A 555 14.72 5.89 -5.63
C LEU A 555 15.95 5.07 -6.04
N PRO A 556 17.04 5.72 -6.49
CA PRO A 556 18.34 5.05 -6.61
C PRO A 556 18.77 4.43 -5.26
N ASP A 557 19.39 3.25 -5.28
CA ASP A 557 19.72 2.49 -4.06
C ASP A 557 20.55 3.29 -3.04
N ALA A 558 21.49 4.09 -3.53
CA ALA A 558 22.33 4.97 -2.69
C ALA A 558 21.55 6.10 -1.99
N GLU A 559 20.31 6.38 -2.40
CA GLU A 559 19.46 7.43 -1.82
C GLU A 559 18.42 6.90 -0.84
N LYS A 560 18.02 5.64 -0.94
CA LYS A 560 16.93 5.05 -0.13
C LYS A 560 17.13 5.26 1.36
N ALA A 561 18.35 5.02 1.86
CA ALA A 561 18.71 5.15 3.27
C ALA A 561 18.61 6.58 3.84
N LYS A 562 18.41 7.61 3.00
CA LYS A 562 18.20 9.00 3.44
C LYS A 562 16.76 9.25 3.93
N TYR A 563 15.82 8.36 3.60
CA TYR A 563 14.40 8.53 3.83
C TYR A 563 13.90 7.45 4.78
N THR A 564 13.85 7.79 6.07
CA THR A 564 13.35 6.89 7.13
C THR A 564 11.83 6.94 7.22
N ALA A 565 11.24 5.91 7.83
CA ALA A 565 9.80 5.86 8.07
C ALA A 565 9.28 7.02 8.92
N ASP A 566 8.08 7.49 8.59
CA ASP A 566 7.32 8.49 9.35
C ASP A 566 6.36 7.81 10.33
N THR A 567 6.27 8.34 11.55
CA THR A 567 5.19 8.02 12.48
C THR A 567 4.02 8.97 12.22
N LEU A 568 2.92 8.44 11.72
CA LEU A 568 1.75 9.18 11.28
C LEU A 568 0.62 9.06 12.30
N PRO A 569 -0.09 10.17 12.63
CA PRO A 569 -1.36 10.07 13.34
C PRO A 569 -2.38 9.35 12.45
N ALA A 570 -3.21 8.53 13.08
CA ALA A 570 -4.29 7.82 12.42
C ALA A 570 -5.49 7.69 13.34
N MET A 571 -6.62 7.30 12.77
CA MET A 571 -7.85 6.99 13.50
C MET A 571 -8.16 5.51 13.34
N LYS A 572 -8.80 4.92 14.35
CA LYS A 572 -9.34 3.57 14.30
C LYS A 572 -10.76 3.53 14.81
N ILE A 573 -11.63 2.88 14.06
CA ILE A 573 -13.06 2.79 14.33
C ILE A 573 -13.38 1.45 14.98
N PHE A 574 -14.27 1.49 15.97
CA PHE A 574 -14.68 0.34 16.75
C PHE A 574 -16.20 0.23 16.83
N LYS A 575 -16.69 -1.00 16.88
CA LYS A 575 -18.06 -1.36 17.22
C LYS A 575 -18.04 -2.13 18.54
N GLY A 576 -18.36 -1.43 19.64
CA GLY A 576 -18.06 -1.96 20.97
C GLY A 576 -16.55 -2.02 21.19
N THR A 577 -16.02 -3.21 21.46
CA THR A 577 -14.58 -3.46 21.67
C THR A 577 -13.85 -3.93 20.42
N GLU A 578 -14.58 -4.33 19.37
CA GLU A 578 -13.99 -4.89 18.16
C GLU A 578 -13.74 -3.81 17.10
N PRO A 579 -12.62 -3.88 16.36
CA PRO A 579 -12.43 -3.04 15.18
C PRO A 579 -13.60 -3.15 14.20
N TYR A 580 -14.06 -2.03 13.69
CA TYR A 580 -15.21 -2.02 12.79
C TYR A 580 -14.87 -2.69 11.45
N LYS A 581 -15.84 -3.43 10.91
CA LYS A 581 -15.76 -3.99 9.56
C LYS A 581 -17.17 -4.07 8.98
N GLY A 582 -17.40 -3.41 7.86
CA GLY A 582 -18.67 -3.49 7.15
C GLY A 582 -18.89 -4.86 6.51
N GLY A 583 -20.08 -5.41 6.72
CA GLY A 583 -20.47 -6.70 6.16
C GLY A 583 -21.20 -6.59 4.82
N LYS A 584 -21.51 -7.74 4.21
CA LYS A 584 -22.25 -7.87 2.95
C LYS A 584 -23.63 -7.19 2.93
N ASN A 585 -24.22 -6.87 4.08
CA ASN A 585 -25.52 -6.21 4.20
C ASN A 585 -25.40 -4.67 4.27
N ALA A 586 -24.18 -4.13 4.20
CA ALA A 586 -23.96 -2.70 4.11
C ALA A 586 -24.73 -2.09 2.92
N PRO A 587 -25.44 -0.96 3.09
CA PRO A 587 -26.10 -0.26 1.99
C PRO A 587 -25.13 0.45 1.04
N ILE A 588 -23.87 0.64 1.47
CA ILE A 588 -22.84 1.30 0.68
C ILE A 588 -21.73 0.28 0.38
N LEU A 589 -21.35 0.18 -0.89
CA LEU A 589 -20.10 -0.44 -1.32
C LEU A 589 -19.11 0.68 -1.67
N LEU A 590 -18.02 0.79 -0.92
CA LEU A 590 -16.87 1.59 -1.33
C LEU A 590 -15.90 0.67 -2.06
N MET A 591 -15.69 0.93 -3.35
CA MET A 591 -14.72 0.20 -4.15
C MET A 591 -13.65 1.12 -4.71
N GLY A 592 -12.43 0.63 -4.84
CA GLY A 592 -11.33 1.46 -5.29
C GLY A 592 -9.95 0.84 -5.27
N ASP A 593 -8.96 1.69 -5.43
CA ASP A 593 -7.55 1.35 -5.34
C ASP A 593 -7.03 1.38 -3.88
N SER A 594 -5.71 1.43 -3.72
CA SER A 594 -5.03 1.47 -2.43
C SER A 594 -5.46 2.62 -1.50
N PHE A 595 -6.02 3.73 -2.01
CA PHE A 595 -6.58 4.80 -1.16
C PHE A 595 -7.74 4.29 -0.29
N THR A 596 -8.47 3.28 -0.76
CA THR A 596 -9.54 2.62 0.02
C THR A 596 -9.00 1.59 1.01
N GLY A 597 -7.73 1.15 0.87
CA GLY A 597 -7.22 -0.05 1.52
C GLY A 597 -6.12 0.18 2.56
N VAL A 598 -5.24 1.18 2.39
CA VAL A 598 -4.03 1.34 3.23
C VAL A 598 -4.37 1.41 4.72
N PHE A 599 -5.17 2.40 5.14
CA PHE A 599 -5.60 2.51 6.53
C PHE A 599 -6.77 1.59 6.90
N GLU A 600 -7.53 1.11 5.89
CA GLU A 600 -8.71 0.26 6.11
C GLU A 600 -8.33 -1.19 6.45
N SER A 601 -7.38 -1.77 5.72
CA SER A 601 -7.11 -3.22 5.72
C SER A 601 -5.67 -3.61 6.07
N VAL A 602 -4.70 -2.70 5.92
CA VAL A 602 -3.27 -3.01 6.06
C VAL A 602 -2.73 -2.46 7.36
N ASP A 603 -2.81 -1.14 7.54
CA ASP A 603 -2.21 -0.45 8.68
C ASP A 603 -3.13 -0.55 9.90
N GLN A 604 -3.98 0.44 10.15
CA GLN A 604 -4.80 0.50 11.37
C GLN A 604 -5.85 -0.61 11.46
N LYS A 605 -6.25 -1.20 10.32
CA LYS A 605 -7.32 -2.20 10.21
C LYS A 605 -8.62 -1.66 10.83
N SER A 606 -9.36 -0.89 10.05
CA SER A 606 -10.49 -0.02 10.42
C SER A 606 -10.14 1.47 10.65
N GLY A 607 -9.21 2.02 9.89
CA GLY A 607 -8.87 3.45 9.93
C GLY A 607 -9.03 4.19 8.61
N GLY A 608 -9.55 3.52 7.58
CA GLY A 608 -9.60 4.05 6.22
C GLY A 608 -10.95 4.69 5.85
N PRO A 609 -11.11 5.04 4.57
CA PRO A 609 -12.31 5.73 4.09
C PRO A 609 -13.63 5.02 4.40
N GLY A 610 -13.67 3.68 4.33
CA GLY A 610 -14.89 2.94 4.58
C GLY A 610 -15.32 3.02 6.04
N SER A 611 -14.37 2.79 6.96
CA SER A 611 -14.59 2.89 8.40
C SER A 611 -14.95 4.32 8.84
N LEU A 612 -14.26 5.33 8.30
CA LEU A 612 -14.53 6.74 8.59
C LEU A 612 -15.89 7.20 8.05
N LEU A 613 -16.26 6.77 6.84
CA LEU A 613 -17.57 7.04 6.28
C LEU A 613 -18.69 6.39 7.10
N ALA A 614 -18.48 5.15 7.57
CA ALA A 614 -19.43 4.47 8.44
C ALA A 614 -19.60 5.19 9.78
N TYR A 615 -18.50 5.66 10.37
CA TYR A 615 -18.52 6.47 11.59
C TYR A 615 -19.33 7.77 11.40
N ALA A 616 -19.05 8.51 10.31
CA ALA A 616 -19.67 9.80 10.05
C ALA A 616 -21.15 9.71 9.68
N THR A 617 -21.55 8.71 8.89
CA THR A 617 -22.92 8.56 8.38
C THR A 617 -23.79 7.66 9.26
N GLY A 618 -23.18 6.81 10.10
CA GLY A 618 -23.91 5.77 10.83
C GLY A 618 -24.51 4.68 9.95
N LEU A 619 -24.11 4.59 8.68
CA LEU A 619 -24.46 3.50 7.77
C LEU A 619 -23.29 2.53 7.64
N ASP A 620 -23.59 1.24 7.52
CA ASP A 620 -22.53 0.27 7.26
C ASP A 620 -21.93 0.46 5.84
N VAL A 621 -20.61 0.29 5.73
CA VAL A 621 -19.86 0.43 4.47
C VAL A 621 -19.02 -0.82 4.21
N GLN A 622 -19.35 -1.57 3.17
CA GLN A 622 -18.52 -2.68 2.69
C GLN A 622 -17.40 -2.10 1.83
N VAL A 623 -16.15 -2.52 2.07
CA VAL A 623 -14.99 -2.05 1.29
C VAL A 623 -14.48 -3.15 0.36
N LEU A 624 -14.22 -2.79 -0.89
CA LEU A 624 -13.62 -3.64 -1.92
C LEU A 624 -12.40 -2.94 -2.54
N THR A 625 -11.21 -3.34 -2.11
CA THR A 625 -9.95 -2.78 -2.63
C THR A 625 -9.35 -3.67 -3.73
N SER A 626 -8.81 -3.05 -4.77
CA SER A 626 -7.87 -3.67 -5.71
C SER A 626 -6.53 -2.92 -5.67
N TRP A 627 -5.48 -3.59 -5.19
CA TRP A 627 -4.14 -3.01 -5.05
C TRP A 627 -3.50 -2.82 -6.42
N GLY A 628 -3.09 -1.59 -6.75
CA GLY A 628 -2.60 -1.25 -8.10
C GLY A 628 -3.61 -1.43 -9.22
N GLY A 629 -4.83 -1.87 -8.89
CA GLY A 629 -5.85 -2.31 -9.84
C GLY A 629 -6.54 -1.19 -10.62
N GLY A 630 -6.35 0.07 -10.21
CA GLY A 630 -6.95 1.26 -10.80
C GLY A 630 -8.37 1.00 -11.35
N PRO A 631 -8.55 1.02 -12.68
CA PRO A 631 -9.85 0.81 -13.32
C PRO A 631 -10.47 -0.57 -13.10
N GLY A 632 -9.70 -1.63 -12.84
CA GLY A 632 -10.16 -3.01 -12.85
C GLY A 632 -10.97 -3.47 -11.64
N VAL A 633 -11.13 -2.66 -10.59
CA VAL A 633 -11.81 -3.09 -9.34
C VAL A 633 -13.29 -3.48 -9.57
N TYR A 634 -13.97 -2.90 -10.56
CA TYR A 634 -15.36 -3.26 -10.84
C TYR A 634 -15.52 -4.71 -11.31
N HIS A 635 -14.48 -5.35 -11.90
CA HIS A 635 -14.55 -6.79 -12.22
C HIS A 635 -14.68 -7.65 -10.97
N ARG A 636 -14.12 -7.21 -9.83
CA ARG A 636 -14.33 -7.86 -8.53
C ARG A 636 -15.77 -7.65 -8.06
N MET A 637 -16.32 -6.44 -8.21
CA MET A 637 -17.72 -6.15 -7.90
C MET A 637 -18.68 -7.03 -8.70
N MET A 638 -18.41 -7.29 -9.99
CA MET A 638 -19.26 -8.14 -10.83
C MET A 638 -19.37 -9.59 -10.30
N LYS A 639 -18.40 -10.05 -9.50
CA LYS A 639 -18.45 -11.35 -8.81
C LYS A 639 -19.31 -11.33 -7.54
N MET A 640 -19.69 -10.15 -7.03
CA MET A 640 -20.44 -9.95 -5.79
C MET A 640 -21.97 -9.89 -6.00
N LYS A 641 -22.51 -10.64 -6.97
CA LYS A 641 -23.93 -10.54 -7.40
C LYS A 641 -24.94 -10.60 -6.24
N LYS A 642 -24.68 -11.42 -5.22
CA LYS A 642 -25.57 -11.55 -4.05
C LYS A 642 -25.47 -10.34 -3.13
N ASP A 643 -24.27 -9.89 -2.81
CA ASP A 643 -24.04 -8.72 -1.94
C ASP A 643 -24.60 -7.44 -2.55
N MET A 644 -24.65 -7.35 -3.88
CA MET A 644 -25.30 -6.25 -4.59
C MET A 644 -26.80 -6.14 -4.27
N GLN A 645 -27.45 -7.16 -3.67
CA GLN A 645 -28.85 -7.13 -3.27
C GLN A 645 -29.18 -6.13 -2.14
N SER A 646 -28.21 -5.85 -1.26
CA SER A 646 -28.36 -4.90 -0.15
C SER A 646 -27.90 -3.47 -0.48
N LYS A 647 -27.22 -3.27 -1.61
CA LYS A 647 -26.60 -1.99 -1.97
C LYS A 647 -27.62 -0.98 -2.45
N ARG A 648 -27.40 0.27 -2.04
CA ARG A 648 -28.05 1.49 -2.54
C ARG A 648 -27.06 2.36 -3.30
N LEU A 649 -25.81 2.36 -2.87
CA LEU A 649 -24.73 3.19 -3.42
C LEU A 649 -23.46 2.37 -3.63
N VAL A 650 -22.84 2.57 -4.79
CA VAL A 650 -21.45 2.23 -5.07
C VAL A 650 -20.67 3.54 -5.14
N VAL A 651 -19.72 3.70 -4.23
CA VAL A 651 -18.72 4.77 -4.29
C VAL A 651 -17.49 4.20 -4.99
N TYR A 652 -17.14 4.73 -6.16
CA TYR A 652 -15.95 4.35 -6.90
C TYR A 652 -14.84 5.40 -6.67
N MET A 653 -13.91 5.08 -5.78
CA MET A 653 -12.84 5.99 -5.32
C MET A 653 -11.47 5.50 -5.79
N MET A 654 -10.77 6.31 -6.58
CA MET A 654 -9.42 5.98 -7.02
C MET A 654 -8.61 7.25 -7.27
N THR A 655 -7.29 7.12 -7.25
CA THR A 655 -6.37 8.18 -7.65
C THR A 655 -6.61 8.64 -9.10
N ALA A 656 -6.65 9.95 -9.28
CA ALA A 656 -6.99 10.57 -10.56
C ALA A 656 -5.96 10.29 -11.67
N ARG A 657 -4.74 9.88 -11.32
CA ARG A 657 -3.69 9.52 -12.30
C ARG A 657 -4.13 8.36 -13.20
N ASP A 658 -4.96 7.43 -12.70
CA ASP A 658 -5.34 6.23 -13.44
C ASP A 658 -6.44 6.52 -14.48
N PHE A 659 -6.90 7.77 -14.58
CA PHE A 659 -7.67 8.23 -15.72
C PHE A 659 -6.80 8.53 -16.95
N TRP A 660 -5.48 8.69 -16.82
CA TRP A 660 -4.56 9.02 -17.91
C TRP A 660 -3.40 8.03 -18.01
N GLN A 661 -3.24 7.41 -19.18
CA GLN A 661 -2.20 6.43 -19.48
C GLN A 661 -2.03 5.42 -18.33
N SER A 662 -3.17 4.91 -17.86
CA SER A 662 -3.18 3.83 -16.89
C SER A 662 -2.45 2.61 -17.49
N PRO A 663 -1.57 1.94 -16.74
CA PRO A 663 -0.95 0.69 -17.19
C PRO A 663 -1.98 -0.45 -17.30
N MET A 664 -3.20 -0.23 -16.82
CA MET A 664 -4.34 -1.13 -16.97
C MET A 664 -5.36 -0.51 -17.92
N GLU A 665 -5.91 -1.36 -18.77
CA GLU A 665 -6.98 -1.00 -19.68
C GLU A 665 -8.31 -0.80 -18.93
N TRP A 666 -9.16 0.06 -19.47
CA TRP A 666 -10.56 0.22 -19.12
C TRP A 666 -11.37 -0.81 -19.91
N ASP A 667 -11.32 -2.05 -19.43
CA ASP A 667 -12.01 -3.19 -20.03
C ASP A 667 -13.53 -2.97 -20.13
N ALA A 668 -14.18 -3.67 -21.06
CA ALA A 668 -15.64 -3.69 -21.10
C ALA A 668 -16.21 -4.50 -19.92
N LEU A 669 -17.42 -4.13 -19.46
CA LEU A 669 -18.21 -4.99 -18.57
C LEU A 669 -18.62 -6.26 -19.34
N ARG A 670 -17.91 -7.37 -19.12
CA ARG A 670 -18.25 -8.69 -19.65
C ARG A 670 -18.97 -9.54 -18.62
#